data_AF-A0A3B1J3J3-F1
#
_entry.id   AF-A0A3B1J3J3-F1
#
_cell.length_a   1.000
_cell.length_b   1.000
_cell.length_c   1.000
_cell.angle_alpha   90.00
_cell.angle_beta   90.00
_cell.angle_gamma   90.00
#
_symmetry.space_group_name_H-M   'P 1'
#
loop_
_entity.id
_entity.type
_entity.pdbx_description
1 polymer ?
#
loop_
_entity_poly.entity_id
_entity_poly.type
_entity_poly.pdbx_seq_one_letter_code
_entity_poly.pdbx_strand_id
1 'polypeptide(L)'
;MTTGSSWDERISAFLLSPSQFLSRTTPETFLSELLDELRDDKANDYKKVLLLSALLEHPTVLCPTASAGEGTAQELISILALTPQKSISLKCHILLAVTNVLISTSCLASRKKVAEEYLDLLFKTIQDTNDNAGGLALHPIRSTACECLREMESCNPGLLSQKLEALYYLKQQENTVLHQSYSMLYTQSLKNAIRLLTQEKDVDNAKLKSTLTGNEGFLWKTIESSMYTLPFSTMTQVPQLPSILDCKELKSILSLLLEESYLMTPVSQASLLRGLVEIVAMVPAISPAIFKSQLLRLFGTAEVELMHATLLMKGTFTDSLFTAEDEHFLLKRLVGMAQHPLLRTPEKLFYMNCILHFPENRPISCPGEECLPVLVTPQLTLSLLPTVFNDSATMLCRLNLLCLVHLEADEEEEGKGLAYLFDHLVAMLKIVDNQGSREMVVTSFKAIFIFLRHFNHMEKLSEKMVNSLCDLYSRHCRLAPNLINLADRIQESLEESLWSVHLLEALQKCVVAMPPLQLTLQNLSWHLKILARVAQESQIVQRDTICLLLNVLINSNLCERGNWKVGNAILAVCRQLLQHPTLNEMFIELADLLQYVTKHYEDTDIQDHARFYYTLLTNLSWEKLGGVLAIGPEGGQAKIRSLSAIVAESDGLTSCLTVHQTEGCVVQLTKIHEHDFQSANTSTNTLETLENLETVGGQINLSTKVYQEQFKTPGFASEITLRYNLTHANVKDPRFDRMFTICLHFDLNDSHYADVNDIYVPCLFRDRKPPQVSLKLKPYQPYPTSLQLRAIFTTEDGLSWHTRLPDVQVSFPEIFLPIPVPLSTSHEFKEDVFDHIWNATSSGDPSTSATSLFCFKTGSDTLADLIETHFKGYLITRSQDLSSVWKVLFFLPPQFHILLMIRQAEDAVQVSIATDNWELLPHVNSYLQNITVNCNKTMTGLTLNPQNEL
;
A
#
# COMPACT_ATOMS: atom_id res chain seq x y z
N MET A 1 23.21 25.35 18.02
CA MET A 1 23.78 24.20 18.76
C MET A 1 22.64 23.36 19.35
N THR A 2 22.33 22.22 18.73
CA THR A 2 21.53 21.12 19.31
C THR A 2 22.43 19.90 19.44
N THR A 3 23.49 20.04 20.25
CA THR A 3 24.37 18.93 20.64
C THR A 3 23.67 18.12 21.72
N GLY A 4 23.10 16.96 21.39
CA GLY A 4 22.61 16.05 22.44
C GLY A 4 21.66 14.90 22.08
N SER A 5 21.18 14.73 20.85
CA SER A 5 20.45 13.48 20.52
C SER A 5 21.47 12.40 20.17
N SER A 6 21.43 11.25 20.86
CA SER A 6 22.25 10.10 20.48
C SER A 6 21.90 9.65 19.06
N TRP A 7 22.87 9.09 18.32
CA TRP A 7 22.60 8.51 16.99
C TRP A 7 21.47 7.48 17.02
N ASP A 8 21.30 6.78 18.14
CA ASP A 8 20.21 5.83 18.37
C ASP A 8 18.82 6.49 18.26
N GLU A 9 18.64 7.67 18.86
CA GLU A 9 17.39 8.44 18.76
C GLU A 9 17.16 8.96 17.34
N ARG A 10 18.22 9.47 16.68
CA ARG A 10 18.12 9.98 15.30
C ARG A 10 17.74 8.88 14.30
N ILE A 11 18.36 7.70 14.38
CA ILE A 11 18.03 6.57 13.51
C ILE A 11 16.63 6.06 13.81
N SER A 12 16.24 5.93 15.09
CA SER A 12 14.89 5.49 15.42
C SER A 12 13.82 6.45 14.90
N ALA A 13 14.04 7.76 14.98
CA ALA A 13 13.16 8.77 14.42
C ALA A 13 13.10 8.71 12.89
N PHE A 14 14.24 8.43 12.23
CA PHE A 14 14.28 8.22 10.79
C PHE A 14 13.51 6.96 10.36
N LEU A 15 13.73 5.81 11.01
CA LEU A 15 13.05 4.54 10.66
C LEU A 15 11.53 4.59 10.92
N LEU A 16 11.07 5.36 11.92
CA LEU A 16 9.63 5.54 12.17
C LEU A 16 8.95 6.38 11.07
N SER A 17 9.62 7.42 10.58
CA SER A 17 9.06 8.32 9.57
C SER A 17 10.15 9.06 8.77
N PRO A 18 10.69 8.45 7.70
CA PRO A 18 11.79 9.02 6.92
C PRO A 18 11.46 10.38 6.30
N SER A 19 10.23 10.56 5.80
CA SER A 19 9.78 11.79 5.15
C SER A 19 9.64 12.96 6.15
N GLN A 20 9.12 12.70 7.35
CA GLN A 20 9.01 13.73 8.40
C GLN A 20 10.37 14.10 8.97
N PHE A 21 11.29 13.13 9.10
CA PHE A 21 12.66 13.42 9.54
C PHE A 21 13.40 14.31 8.52
N LEU A 22 13.29 13.98 7.22
CA LEU A 22 13.93 14.75 6.15
C LEU A 22 13.27 16.11 5.85
N SER A 23 12.11 16.42 6.43
CA SER A 23 11.60 17.80 6.41
C SER A 23 12.46 18.76 7.24
N ARG A 24 13.14 18.23 8.27
CA ARG A 24 13.97 18.99 9.21
C ARG A 24 15.43 19.09 8.76
N THR A 25 15.86 18.19 7.88
CA THR A 25 17.25 18.08 7.37
C THR A 25 17.25 17.58 5.93
N THR A 26 18.13 18.08 5.07
CA THR A 26 18.23 17.55 3.71
C THR A 26 18.81 16.12 3.68
N PRO A 27 18.43 15.28 2.70
CA PRO A 27 18.97 13.92 2.59
C PRO A 27 20.49 13.94 2.39
N GLU A 28 21.02 14.92 1.65
CA GLU A 28 22.46 15.08 1.41
C GLU A 28 23.23 15.38 2.71
N THR A 29 22.71 16.30 3.55
CA THR A 29 23.34 16.62 4.83
C THR A 29 23.31 15.43 5.79
N PHE A 30 22.16 14.76 5.91
CA PHE A 30 22.03 13.61 6.82
C PHE A 30 22.90 12.42 6.36
N LEU A 31 22.96 12.18 5.05
CA LEU A 31 23.83 11.17 4.45
C LEU A 31 25.31 11.47 4.71
N SER A 32 25.74 12.73 4.57
CA SER A 32 27.13 13.11 4.86
C SER A 32 27.48 12.92 6.34
N GLU A 33 26.60 13.33 7.27
CA GLU A 33 26.79 13.10 8.71
C GLU A 33 26.86 11.60 9.05
N LEU A 34 26.03 10.79 8.40
CA LEU A 34 26.00 9.34 8.60
C LEU A 34 27.30 8.69 8.10
N LEU A 35 27.80 9.08 6.93
CA LEU A 35 29.05 8.55 6.36
C LEU A 35 30.28 9.00 7.15
N ASP A 36 30.29 10.23 7.67
CA ASP A 36 31.34 10.72 8.58
C ASP A 36 31.39 9.92 9.89
N GLU A 37 30.24 9.64 10.51
CA GLU A 37 30.19 8.82 11.73
C GLU A 37 30.60 7.36 11.47
N LEU A 38 30.23 6.80 10.30
CA LEU A 38 30.69 5.46 9.91
C LEU A 38 32.22 5.39 9.74
N ARG A 39 32.85 6.50 9.34
CA ARG A 39 34.31 6.62 9.20
C ARG A 39 35.03 6.78 10.54
N ASP A 40 34.36 7.22 11.60
CA ASP A 40 35.02 7.37 12.91
C ASP A 40 35.49 6.02 13.46
N ASP A 41 36.80 5.86 13.61
CA ASP A 41 37.44 4.66 14.16
C ASP A 41 37.11 4.43 15.65
N LYS A 42 36.60 5.45 16.36
CA LYS A 42 36.22 5.36 17.77
C LYS A 42 34.82 4.80 17.99
N ALA A 43 33.98 4.77 16.94
CA ALA A 43 32.63 4.26 17.04
C ALA A 43 32.60 2.73 17.13
N ASN A 44 31.78 2.21 18.06
CA ASN A 44 31.61 0.77 18.26
C ASN A 44 30.99 0.11 17.01
N ASP A 45 31.43 -1.11 16.66
CA ASP A 45 30.91 -1.90 15.54
C ASP A 45 29.37 -2.02 15.57
N TYR A 46 28.77 -2.18 16.76
CA TYR A 46 27.31 -2.24 16.90
C TYR A 46 26.62 -0.94 16.48
N LYS A 47 27.20 0.23 16.81
CA LYS A 47 26.67 1.54 16.40
C LYS A 47 26.80 1.73 14.89
N LYS A 48 27.90 1.27 14.30
CA LYS A 48 28.10 1.29 12.85
C LYS A 48 27.09 0.40 12.11
N VAL A 49 26.78 -0.79 12.65
CA VAL A 49 25.71 -1.65 12.12
C VAL A 49 24.34 -0.99 12.21
N LEU A 50 24.04 -0.31 13.32
CA LEU A 50 22.80 0.45 13.48
C LEU A 50 22.70 1.59 12.44
N LEU A 51 23.79 2.33 12.20
CA LEU A 51 23.84 3.39 11.17
C LEU A 51 23.56 2.83 9.76
N LEU A 52 24.11 1.66 9.44
CA LEU A 52 23.89 1.00 8.14
C LEU A 52 22.43 0.55 7.94
N SER A 53 21.63 0.37 9.00
CA SER A 53 20.22 -0.01 8.86
C SER A 53 19.40 1.00 8.05
N ALA A 54 19.71 2.30 8.17
CA ALA A 54 19.05 3.34 7.40
C ALA A 54 19.27 3.19 5.88
N LEU A 55 20.48 2.77 5.47
CA LEU A 55 20.83 2.49 4.07
C LEU A 55 20.29 1.13 3.58
N LEU A 56 20.05 0.19 4.49
CA LEU A 56 19.45 -1.11 4.16
C LEU A 56 17.93 -1.00 3.97
N GLU A 57 17.23 -0.21 4.77
CA GLU A 57 15.76 -0.10 4.72
C GLU A 57 15.28 0.99 3.73
N HIS A 58 15.98 2.13 3.64
CA HIS A 58 15.53 3.28 2.85
C HIS A 58 16.61 3.90 1.94
N PRO A 59 17.27 3.11 1.07
CA PRO A 59 18.33 3.61 0.18
C PRO A 59 17.83 4.66 -0.83
N THR A 60 16.62 4.50 -1.37
CA THR A 60 16.04 5.41 -2.38
C THR A 60 15.70 6.79 -1.82
N VAL A 61 15.37 6.86 -0.53
CA VAL A 61 15.03 8.10 0.16
C VAL A 61 16.29 8.90 0.50
N LEU A 62 17.37 8.21 0.89
CA LEU A 62 18.67 8.83 1.19
C LEU A 62 19.46 9.17 -0.07
N CYS A 63 19.36 8.35 -1.11
CA CYS A 63 20.05 8.54 -2.39
C CYS A 63 19.02 8.71 -3.53
N PRO A 64 18.43 9.91 -3.70
CA PRO A 64 17.40 10.14 -4.73
C PRO A 64 17.96 10.15 -6.16
N THR A 65 19.27 10.34 -6.33
CA THR A 65 19.94 10.37 -7.64
C THR A 65 20.94 9.23 -7.79
N ALA A 66 21.14 8.76 -9.02
CA ALA A 66 22.14 7.73 -9.32
C ALA A 66 23.58 8.21 -9.02
N SER A 67 23.85 9.52 -9.05
CA SER A 67 25.16 10.09 -8.65
C SER A 67 25.36 10.07 -7.14
N ALA A 68 24.33 10.37 -6.34
CA ALA A 68 24.39 10.25 -4.89
C ALA A 68 24.61 8.79 -4.47
N GLY A 69 23.89 7.85 -5.09
CA GLY A 69 24.10 6.42 -4.85
C GLY A 69 25.52 5.93 -5.18
N GLU A 70 26.11 6.42 -6.26
CA GLU A 70 27.50 6.11 -6.64
C GLU A 70 28.51 6.65 -5.64
N GLY A 71 28.34 7.90 -5.19
CA GLY A 71 29.19 8.52 -4.18
C GLY A 71 29.15 7.73 -2.86
N THR A 72 27.95 7.44 -2.37
CA THR A 72 27.74 6.64 -1.15
C THR A 72 28.36 5.25 -1.27
N ALA A 73 28.16 4.57 -2.40
CA ALA A 73 28.74 3.24 -2.63
C ALA A 73 30.28 3.28 -2.60
N GLN A 74 30.90 4.27 -3.27
CA GLN A 74 32.35 4.44 -3.26
C GLN A 74 32.89 4.68 -1.85
N GLU A 75 32.19 5.49 -1.07
CA GLU A 75 32.58 5.83 0.29
C GLU A 75 32.46 4.62 1.22
N LEU A 76 31.38 3.84 1.11
CA LEU A 76 31.22 2.57 1.82
C LEU A 76 32.28 1.51 1.43
N ILE A 77 32.65 1.43 0.14
CA ILE A 77 33.75 0.55 -0.30
C ILE A 77 35.08 0.98 0.33
N SER A 78 35.31 2.29 0.46
CA SER A 78 36.50 2.80 1.14
C SER A 78 36.49 2.44 2.64
N ILE A 79 35.33 2.53 3.30
CA ILE A 79 35.16 2.13 4.71
C ILE A 79 35.39 0.62 4.86
N LEU A 80 34.91 -0.20 3.93
CA LEU A 80 35.16 -1.64 3.92
C LEU A 80 36.66 -1.97 3.86
N ALA A 81 37.42 -1.23 3.04
CA ALA A 81 38.87 -1.40 2.92
C ALA A 81 39.63 -1.02 4.21
N LEU A 82 39.14 0.00 4.92
CA LEU A 82 39.72 0.47 6.20
C LEU A 82 39.34 -0.42 7.39
N THR A 83 38.23 -1.16 7.30
CA THR A 83 37.69 -1.95 8.41
C THR A 83 38.61 -3.14 8.76
N PRO A 84 38.97 -3.35 10.05
CA PRO A 84 39.89 -4.41 10.45
C PRO A 84 39.32 -5.81 10.16
N GLN A 85 40.20 -6.80 9.93
CA GLN A 85 39.78 -8.18 9.62
C GLN A 85 38.94 -8.87 10.71
N LYS A 86 38.97 -8.36 11.95
CA LYS A 86 38.27 -8.95 13.09
C LYS A 86 36.77 -8.61 13.15
N SER A 87 36.32 -7.50 12.56
CA SER A 87 34.93 -7.03 12.61
C SER A 87 34.09 -7.63 11.47
N ILE A 88 33.95 -8.95 11.49
CA ILE A 88 33.28 -9.73 10.45
C ILE A 88 31.82 -9.29 10.24
N SER A 89 31.08 -9.07 11.33
CA SER A 89 29.68 -8.63 11.26
C SER A 89 29.53 -7.31 10.54
N LEU A 90 30.35 -6.31 10.89
CA LEU A 90 30.34 -5.00 10.25
C LEU A 90 30.64 -5.12 8.75
N LYS A 91 31.64 -5.92 8.35
CA LYS A 91 31.96 -6.16 6.94
C LYS A 91 30.79 -6.77 6.18
N CYS A 92 30.10 -7.77 6.75
CA CYS A 92 28.90 -8.35 6.14
C CYS A 92 27.80 -7.30 5.91
N HIS A 93 27.52 -6.45 6.91
CA HIS A 93 26.50 -5.40 6.77
C HIS A 93 26.91 -4.31 5.76
N ILE A 94 28.20 -3.96 5.66
CA ILE A 94 28.69 -3.02 4.64
C ILE A 94 28.52 -3.62 3.24
N LEU A 95 28.87 -4.89 3.02
CA LEU A 95 28.64 -5.55 1.73
C LEU A 95 27.16 -5.55 1.34
N LEU A 96 26.26 -5.86 2.28
CA LEU A 96 24.82 -5.81 2.03
C LEU A 96 24.35 -4.38 1.72
N ALA A 97 24.83 -3.38 2.46
CA ALA A 97 24.46 -1.98 2.25
C ALA A 97 24.93 -1.45 0.88
N VAL A 98 26.18 -1.73 0.49
CA VAL A 98 26.71 -1.35 -0.84
C VAL A 98 25.88 -2.00 -1.95
N THR A 99 25.59 -3.29 -1.83
CA THR A 99 24.78 -4.03 -2.80
C THR A 99 23.37 -3.43 -2.92
N ASN A 100 22.73 -3.14 -1.79
CA ASN A 100 21.39 -2.58 -1.75
C ASN A 100 21.32 -1.17 -2.35
N VAL A 101 22.30 -0.31 -2.05
CA VAL A 101 22.40 1.04 -2.63
C VAL A 101 22.58 0.95 -4.15
N LEU A 102 23.54 0.14 -4.63
CA LEU A 102 23.81 0.01 -6.06
C LEU A 102 22.61 -0.51 -6.87
N ILE A 103 21.85 -1.45 -6.31
CA ILE A 103 20.62 -1.99 -6.92
C ILE A 103 19.52 -0.92 -6.90
N SER A 104 19.26 -0.32 -5.74
CA SER A 104 18.15 0.61 -5.53
C SER A 104 18.29 1.92 -6.31
N THR A 105 19.51 2.40 -6.53
CA THR A 105 19.77 3.63 -7.28
C THR A 105 20.00 3.39 -8.78
N SER A 106 19.75 2.17 -9.29
CA SER A 106 19.93 1.77 -10.69
C SER A 106 21.35 1.97 -11.26
N CYS A 107 22.36 2.10 -10.40
CA CYS A 107 23.76 2.33 -10.81
C CYS A 107 24.29 1.21 -11.71
N LEU A 108 23.77 -0.01 -11.52
CA LEU A 108 24.11 -1.18 -12.33
C LEU A 108 23.66 -1.06 -13.79
N ALA A 109 22.50 -0.45 -14.07
CA ALA A 109 22.00 -0.27 -15.43
C ALA A 109 22.84 0.76 -16.22
N SER A 110 23.40 1.75 -15.53
CA SER A 110 24.22 2.81 -16.12
C SER A 110 25.69 2.43 -16.35
N ARG A 111 26.10 1.19 -16.02
CA ARG A 111 27.49 0.69 -16.09
C ARG A 111 28.52 1.67 -15.51
N LYS A 112 28.35 2.00 -14.23
CA LYS A 112 29.28 2.87 -13.50
C LYS A 112 30.51 2.09 -13.03
N LYS A 113 31.67 2.75 -13.04
CA LYS A 113 32.97 2.15 -12.64
C LYS A 113 32.95 1.57 -11.23
N VAL A 114 32.27 2.25 -10.29
CA VAL A 114 32.11 1.79 -8.90
C VAL A 114 31.43 0.41 -8.81
N ALA A 115 30.46 0.15 -9.70
CA ALA A 115 29.79 -1.15 -9.74
C ALA A 115 30.69 -2.26 -10.32
N GLU A 116 31.54 -1.94 -11.32
CA GLU A 116 32.57 -2.86 -11.83
C GLU A 116 33.61 -3.18 -10.74
N GLU A 117 34.15 -2.16 -10.06
CA GLU A 117 35.12 -2.32 -8.97
C GLU A 117 34.54 -3.15 -7.81
N TYR A 118 33.27 -2.95 -7.47
CA TYR A 118 32.60 -3.71 -6.43
C TYR A 118 32.37 -5.18 -6.82
N LEU A 119 31.99 -5.46 -8.07
CA LEU A 119 31.86 -6.83 -8.56
C LEU A 119 33.20 -7.57 -8.58
N ASP A 120 34.27 -6.89 -9.00
CA ASP A 120 35.62 -7.44 -8.94
C ASP A 120 36.05 -7.74 -7.49
N LEU A 121 35.70 -6.85 -6.54
CA LEU A 121 35.94 -7.05 -5.12
C LEU A 121 35.18 -8.27 -4.57
N LEU A 122 33.90 -8.41 -4.90
CA LEU A 122 33.08 -9.55 -4.51
C LEU A 122 33.65 -10.86 -5.08
N PHE A 123 34.01 -10.87 -6.37
CA PHE A 123 34.56 -12.04 -7.03
C PHE A 123 35.92 -12.43 -6.44
N LYS A 124 36.79 -11.46 -6.14
CA LYS A 124 38.07 -11.69 -5.45
C LYS A 124 37.86 -12.27 -4.06
N THR A 125 36.84 -11.81 -3.33
CA THR A 125 36.51 -12.31 -1.98
C THR A 125 36.09 -13.78 -2.01
N ILE A 126 35.40 -14.19 -3.08
CA ILE A 126 34.91 -15.55 -3.29
C ILE A 126 36.03 -16.48 -3.81
N GLN A 127 37.00 -15.96 -4.57
CA GLN A 127 38.14 -16.75 -5.06
C GLN A 127 39.12 -17.23 -3.98
N ASP A 128 39.08 -16.65 -2.76
CA ASP A 128 39.90 -17.10 -1.64
C ASP A 128 39.32 -18.37 -1.01
N THR A 129 39.34 -19.48 -1.76
CA THR A 129 38.72 -20.77 -1.38
C THR A 129 39.55 -21.54 -0.35
N ASN A 130 40.85 -21.28 -0.24
CA ASN A 130 41.81 -22.11 0.50
C ASN A 130 42.66 -21.33 1.53
N ASP A 131 42.02 -20.73 2.54
CA ASP A 131 42.65 -20.31 3.80
C ASP A 131 43.86 -19.36 3.72
N ASN A 132 44.14 -18.71 2.59
CA ASN A 132 45.38 -17.92 2.45
C ASN A 132 45.34 -16.59 3.22
N ALA A 133 44.16 -16.02 3.53
CA ALA A 133 44.05 -14.72 4.21
C ALA A 133 43.28 -14.71 5.55
N GLY A 134 42.62 -15.79 6.00
CA GLY A 134 41.94 -15.75 7.32
C GLY A 134 41.06 -16.92 7.76
N GLY A 135 41.24 -18.14 7.24
CA GLY A 135 40.65 -19.36 7.81
C GLY A 135 39.11 -19.39 7.89
N LEU A 136 38.60 -20.28 8.77
CA LEU A 136 37.17 -20.44 9.10
C LEU A 136 36.46 -19.13 9.51
N ALA A 137 37.19 -18.14 10.03
CA ALA A 137 36.63 -16.89 10.53
C ALA A 137 36.04 -16.00 9.42
N LEU A 138 36.54 -16.11 8.18
CA LEU A 138 36.05 -15.31 7.05
C LEU A 138 34.91 -15.98 6.28
N HIS A 139 34.44 -17.16 6.71
CA HIS A 139 33.31 -17.86 6.09
C HIS A 139 32.05 -16.99 5.95
N PRO A 140 31.62 -16.21 6.97
CA PRO A 140 30.43 -15.37 6.83
C PRO A 140 30.59 -14.30 5.75
N ILE A 141 31.81 -13.76 5.57
CA ILE A 141 32.08 -12.74 4.55
C ILE A 141 31.99 -13.35 3.16
N ARG A 142 32.57 -14.53 2.94
CA ARG A 142 32.47 -15.27 1.67
C ARG A 142 31.01 -15.65 1.36
N SER A 143 30.28 -16.16 2.34
CA SER A 143 28.84 -16.45 2.19
C SER A 143 28.07 -15.19 1.81
N THR A 144 28.26 -14.09 2.55
CA THR A 144 27.59 -12.82 2.27
C THR A 144 27.94 -12.29 0.88
N ALA A 145 29.19 -12.43 0.44
CA ALA A 145 29.61 -12.05 -0.91
C ALA A 145 28.89 -12.88 -1.99
N CYS A 146 28.74 -14.19 -1.80
CA CYS A 146 27.96 -15.05 -2.69
C CYS A 146 26.48 -14.63 -2.74
N GLU A 147 25.88 -14.29 -1.59
CA GLU A 147 24.50 -13.80 -1.53
C GLU A 147 24.37 -12.44 -2.23
N CYS A 148 25.32 -11.52 -2.04
CA CYS A 148 25.35 -10.22 -2.74
C CYS A 148 25.42 -10.41 -4.26
N LEU A 149 26.31 -11.29 -4.76
CA LEU A 149 26.36 -11.62 -6.18
C LEU A 149 25.06 -12.25 -6.69
N ARG A 150 24.41 -13.09 -5.88
CA ARG A 150 23.12 -13.71 -6.24
C ARG A 150 22.00 -12.67 -6.34
N GLU A 151 21.96 -11.69 -5.44
CA GLU A 151 20.99 -10.59 -5.51
C GLU A 151 21.25 -9.70 -6.73
N MET A 152 22.51 -9.39 -7.03
CA MET A 152 22.89 -8.62 -8.24
C MET A 152 22.51 -9.35 -9.52
N GLU A 153 22.72 -10.68 -9.58
CA GLU A 153 22.31 -11.55 -10.69
C GLU A 153 20.78 -11.70 -10.79
N SER A 154 20.06 -11.59 -9.67
CA SER A 154 18.58 -11.64 -9.67
C SER A 154 17.98 -10.33 -10.16
N CYS A 155 18.62 -9.19 -9.86
CA CYS A 155 18.19 -7.88 -10.35
C CYS A 155 18.60 -7.61 -11.80
N ASN A 156 19.77 -8.10 -12.23
CA ASN A 156 20.25 -8.01 -13.61
C ASN A 156 20.58 -9.42 -14.16
N PRO A 157 19.58 -10.13 -14.72
CA PRO A 157 19.77 -11.50 -15.17
C PRO A 157 20.80 -11.57 -16.30
N GLY A 158 21.84 -12.40 -16.10
CA GLY A 158 22.89 -12.64 -17.07
C GLY A 158 24.23 -11.99 -16.78
N LEU A 159 24.35 -11.21 -15.70
CA LEU A 159 25.58 -10.52 -15.31
C LEU A 159 26.79 -11.46 -15.21
N LEU A 160 26.59 -12.63 -14.58
CA LEU A 160 27.61 -13.66 -14.33
C LEU A 160 27.71 -14.71 -15.45
N SER A 161 26.99 -14.56 -16.56
CA SER A 161 26.99 -15.53 -17.67
C SER A 161 28.37 -15.80 -18.27
N GLN A 162 29.28 -14.82 -18.20
CA GLN A 162 30.65 -14.92 -18.70
C GLN A 162 31.67 -15.44 -17.66
N LYS A 163 31.22 -15.84 -16.46
CA LYS A 163 32.06 -16.38 -15.37
C LYS A 163 31.63 -17.78 -14.92
N LEU A 164 30.84 -18.49 -15.72
CA LEU A 164 30.24 -19.77 -15.33
C LEU A 164 31.28 -20.87 -15.06
N GLU A 165 32.35 -20.95 -15.84
CA GLU A 165 33.39 -21.97 -15.64
C GLU A 165 34.20 -21.70 -14.36
N ALA A 166 34.53 -20.43 -14.10
CA ALA A 166 35.17 -20.04 -12.84
C ALA A 166 34.29 -20.36 -11.61
N LEU A 167 32.98 -20.06 -11.67
CA LEU A 167 32.03 -20.40 -10.60
C LEU A 167 31.89 -21.92 -10.44
N TYR A 168 31.88 -22.68 -11.53
CA TYR A 168 31.85 -24.13 -11.50
C TYR A 168 33.08 -24.71 -10.80
N TYR A 169 34.27 -24.18 -11.10
CA TYR A 169 35.52 -24.59 -10.46
C TYR A 169 35.53 -24.24 -8.96
N LEU A 170 35.09 -23.04 -8.58
CA LEU A 170 34.98 -22.63 -7.18
C LEU A 170 34.03 -23.55 -6.40
N LYS A 171 32.89 -23.91 -6.99
CA LYS A 171 31.94 -24.87 -6.41
C LYS A 171 32.59 -26.24 -6.16
N GLN A 172 33.42 -26.72 -7.09
CA GLN A 172 34.14 -28.01 -6.95
C GLN A 172 35.26 -27.98 -5.90
N GLN A 173 35.93 -26.84 -5.73
CA GLN A 173 36.98 -26.69 -4.73
C GLN A 173 36.44 -26.59 -3.30
N GLU A 174 35.23 -26.06 -3.14
CA GLU A 174 34.62 -25.78 -1.84
C GLU A 174 34.03 -27.05 -1.20
N ASN A 175 34.76 -27.55 -0.20
CA ASN A 175 34.36 -28.72 0.61
C ASN A 175 33.66 -28.34 1.93
N THR A 176 33.43 -27.04 2.17
CA THR A 176 32.84 -26.52 3.41
C THR A 176 31.32 -26.34 3.31
N VAL A 177 30.67 -25.92 4.39
CA VAL A 177 29.22 -25.56 4.41
C VAL A 177 28.88 -24.48 3.38
N LEU A 178 29.87 -23.68 2.95
CA LEU A 178 29.71 -22.67 1.92
C LEU A 178 29.34 -23.25 0.56
N HIS A 179 29.61 -24.54 0.31
CA HIS A 179 29.22 -25.25 -0.91
C HIS A 179 27.75 -24.96 -1.28
N GLN A 180 26.85 -24.86 -0.29
CA GLN A 180 25.45 -24.48 -0.53
C GLN A 180 25.31 -23.12 -1.22
N SER A 181 26.00 -22.07 -0.74
CA SER A 181 25.95 -20.72 -1.31
C SER A 181 26.55 -20.69 -2.73
N TYR A 182 27.66 -21.39 -2.97
CA TYR A 182 28.27 -21.50 -4.30
C TYR A 182 27.36 -22.24 -5.30
N SER A 183 26.77 -23.36 -4.88
CA SER A 183 25.84 -24.14 -5.71
C SER A 183 24.58 -23.34 -6.05
N MET A 184 24.07 -22.53 -5.12
CA MET A 184 22.95 -21.62 -5.37
C MET A 184 23.31 -20.51 -6.37
N LEU A 185 24.47 -19.86 -6.18
CA LEU A 185 24.96 -18.83 -7.08
C LEU A 185 25.15 -19.37 -8.51
N TYR A 186 25.84 -20.51 -8.63
CA TYR A 186 26.07 -21.17 -9.91
C TYR A 186 24.76 -21.58 -10.61
N THR A 187 23.79 -22.12 -9.87
CA THR A 187 22.50 -22.52 -10.44
C THR A 187 21.73 -21.31 -10.96
N GLN A 188 21.72 -20.19 -10.22
CA GLN A 188 21.04 -18.96 -10.65
C GLN A 188 21.72 -18.34 -11.88
N SER A 189 23.05 -18.26 -11.91
CA SER A 189 23.79 -17.74 -13.07
C SER A 189 23.63 -18.63 -14.30
N LEU A 190 23.67 -19.96 -14.13
CA LEU A 190 23.44 -20.92 -15.21
C LEU A 190 22.04 -20.76 -15.79
N LYS A 191 21.03 -20.66 -14.93
CA LYS A 191 19.63 -20.46 -15.32
C LYS A 191 19.44 -19.19 -16.14
N ASN A 192 19.99 -18.07 -15.67
CA ASN A 192 19.88 -16.79 -16.38
C ASN A 192 20.68 -16.77 -17.68
N ALA A 193 21.85 -17.41 -17.73
CA ALA A 193 22.61 -17.56 -18.97
C ALA A 193 21.84 -18.37 -20.02
N ILE A 194 21.19 -19.47 -19.62
CA ILE A 194 20.33 -20.26 -20.52
C ILE A 194 19.12 -19.42 -20.97
N ARG A 195 18.52 -18.63 -20.08
CA ARG A 195 17.42 -17.71 -20.43
C ARG A 195 17.84 -16.63 -21.42
N LEU A 196 19.07 -16.13 -21.35
CA LEU A 196 19.61 -15.22 -22.36
C LEU A 196 19.74 -15.91 -23.72
N LEU A 197 20.23 -17.14 -23.73
CA LEU A 197 20.36 -17.92 -24.97
C LEU A 197 19.00 -18.20 -25.63
N THR A 198 17.92 -18.40 -24.86
CA THR A 198 16.58 -18.62 -25.45
C THR A 198 15.99 -17.38 -26.12
N GLN A 199 16.52 -16.19 -25.85
CA GLN A 199 16.09 -14.94 -26.48
C GLN A 199 16.85 -14.62 -27.78
N GLU A 200 18.00 -15.26 -28.01
CA GLU A 200 18.80 -15.07 -29.22
C GLU A 200 18.25 -15.94 -30.38
N LYS A 201 18.15 -15.36 -31.58
CA LYS A 201 17.53 -16.02 -32.75
C LYS A 201 18.42 -17.06 -33.44
N ASP A 202 19.73 -17.03 -33.24
CA ASP A 202 20.72 -17.93 -33.87
C ASP A 202 21.62 -18.61 -32.82
N VAL A 203 21.14 -19.66 -32.17
CA VAL A 203 21.94 -20.41 -31.17
C VAL A 203 22.61 -21.63 -31.80
N ASP A 204 23.93 -21.59 -31.92
CA ASP A 204 24.77 -22.73 -32.33
C ASP A 204 25.34 -23.49 -31.13
N ASN A 205 25.68 -24.77 -31.32
CA ASN A 205 26.40 -25.59 -30.31
C ASN A 205 27.71 -24.93 -29.82
N ALA A 206 28.39 -24.18 -30.69
CA ALA A 206 29.59 -23.44 -30.34
C ALA A 206 29.29 -22.28 -29.36
N LYS A 207 28.13 -21.62 -29.50
CA LYS A 207 27.70 -20.55 -28.59
C LYS A 207 27.33 -21.08 -27.21
N LEU A 208 26.57 -22.18 -27.15
CA LEU A 208 26.27 -22.88 -25.88
C LEU A 208 27.56 -23.26 -25.14
N LYS A 209 28.53 -23.84 -25.86
CA LYS A 209 29.84 -24.16 -25.28
C LYS A 209 30.58 -22.91 -24.83
N SER A 210 30.62 -21.85 -25.65
CA SER A 210 31.29 -20.60 -25.28
C SER A 210 30.69 -19.92 -24.04
N THR A 211 29.37 -20.03 -23.82
CA THR A 211 28.73 -19.53 -22.59
C THR A 211 29.06 -20.39 -21.38
N LEU A 212 29.12 -21.72 -21.54
CA LEU A 212 29.48 -22.63 -20.45
C LEU A 212 30.96 -22.53 -20.07
N THR A 213 31.85 -22.25 -21.03
CA THR A 213 33.30 -22.05 -20.84
C THR A 213 33.68 -20.57 -20.72
N GLY A 214 32.71 -19.69 -20.42
CA GLY A 214 32.97 -18.27 -20.27
C GLY A 214 33.78 -18.00 -19.00
N ASN A 215 34.93 -17.32 -19.15
CA ASN A 215 35.78 -16.87 -18.04
C ASN A 215 36.07 -15.37 -18.01
N GLU A 216 35.70 -14.61 -19.04
CA GLU A 216 36.13 -13.23 -19.25
C GLU A 216 35.00 -12.22 -19.06
N GLY A 217 35.18 -11.28 -18.13
CA GLY A 217 34.31 -10.11 -17.95
C GLY A 217 32.96 -10.38 -17.26
N PHE A 218 32.13 -9.33 -17.22
CA PHE A 218 30.74 -9.34 -16.77
C PHE A 218 29.85 -8.80 -17.90
N LEU A 219 28.66 -9.38 -18.06
CA LEU A 219 27.72 -8.97 -19.11
C LEU A 219 26.73 -7.92 -18.59
N TRP A 220 26.92 -6.67 -18.97
CA TRP A 220 26.12 -5.52 -18.51
C TRP A 220 24.83 -5.27 -19.32
N LYS A 221 24.28 -6.28 -20.00
CA LYS A 221 23.05 -6.10 -20.80
C LYS A 221 21.81 -6.26 -19.91
N THR A 222 21.14 -5.14 -19.62
CA THR A 222 19.84 -5.15 -18.93
C THR A 222 18.76 -5.70 -19.85
N ILE A 223 18.17 -6.84 -19.50
CA ILE A 223 16.92 -7.28 -20.12
C ILE A 223 15.81 -6.46 -19.45
N GLU A 224 15.28 -5.44 -20.14
CA GLU A 224 14.20 -4.57 -19.63
C GLU A 224 12.85 -5.26 -19.40
N SER A 225 12.74 -6.57 -19.64
CA SER A 225 11.54 -7.31 -19.23
C SER A 225 11.56 -7.50 -17.72
N SER A 226 10.68 -6.78 -17.05
CA SER A 226 10.24 -7.02 -15.67
C SER A 226 9.85 -8.48 -15.49
N MET A 227 10.82 -9.32 -15.18
CA MET A 227 10.62 -10.74 -15.05
C MET A 227 10.51 -11.06 -13.56
N TYR A 228 9.30 -10.82 -13.05
CA TYR A 228 8.78 -11.55 -11.90
C TYR A 228 9.20 -13.02 -12.06
N THR A 229 9.64 -13.65 -10.96
CA THR A 229 9.68 -15.12 -10.83
C THR A 229 8.46 -15.67 -11.52
N LEU A 230 8.64 -16.34 -12.66
CA LEU A 230 7.55 -16.76 -13.55
C LEU A 230 6.46 -17.39 -12.68
N PRO A 231 5.26 -16.78 -12.58
CA PRO A 231 4.15 -17.46 -11.95
C PRO A 231 3.82 -18.64 -12.87
N PHE A 232 4.23 -19.83 -12.46
CA PHE A 232 4.00 -21.07 -13.21
C PHE A 232 2.50 -21.42 -13.36
N SER A 233 1.56 -20.57 -12.90
CA SER A 233 0.12 -20.81 -13.00
C SER A 233 -0.47 -20.56 -14.40
N THR A 234 0.34 -20.10 -15.36
CA THR A 234 -0.07 -20.00 -16.77
C THR A 234 0.97 -20.67 -17.65
N MET A 235 0.62 -21.84 -18.19
CA MET A 235 1.37 -22.66 -19.17
C MET A 235 1.68 -21.96 -20.50
N THR A 236 1.57 -20.64 -20.57
CA THR A 236 1.82 -19.85 -21.76
C THR A 236 3.20 -19.20 -21.65
N GLN A 237 4.16 -19.84 -22.32
CA GLN A 237 5.41 -19.25 -22.83
C GLN A 237 6.62 -19.26 -21.86
N VAL A 238 7.09 -20.45 -21.47
CA VAL A 238 8.53 -20.60 -21.15
C VAL A 238 9.29 -20.55 -22.48
N PRO A 239 10.28 -19.65 -22.66
CA PRO A 239 11.07 -19.59 -23.88
C PRO A 239 11.94 -20.85 -24.02
N GLN A 240 11.87 -21.51 -25.18
CA GLN A 240 12.53 -22.80 -25.42
C GLN A 240 13.73 -22.66 -26.37
N LEU A 241 14.82 -23.35 -26.06
CA LEU A 241 15.95 -23.53 -26.99
C LEU A 241 15.59 -24.52 -28.12
N PRO A 242 16.14 -24.35 -29.33
CA PRO A 242 15.94 -25.30 -30.42
C PRO A 242 16.47 -26.70 -30.04
N SER A 243 15.69 -27.73 -30.33
CA SER A 243 15.94 -29.13 -29.93
C SER A 243 17.13 -29.82 -30.63
N ILE A 244 17.89 -29.09 -31.46
CA ILE A 244 18.98 -29.60 -32.32
C ILE A 244 20.34 -29.57 -31.58
N LEU A 245 20.41 -28.98 -30.37
CA LEU A 245 21.67 -28.78 -29.65
C LEU A 245 22.18 -30.03 -28.90
N ASP A 246 23.51 -30.24 -28.94
CA ASP A 246 24.23 -31.28 -28.20
C ASP A 246 24.41 -30.87 -26.71
N CYS A 247 23.42 -31.19 -25.88
CA CYS A 247 23.38 -30.78 -24.46
C CYS A 247 24.10 -31.74 -23.50
N LYS A 248 25.13 -32.48 -23.94
CA LYS A 248 25.81 -33.52 -23.12
C LYS A 248 26.53 -32.95 -21.89
N GLU A 249 27.25 -31.85 -22.07
CA GLU A 249 27.97 -31.15 -21.00
C GLU A 249 26.97 -30.57 -19.97
N LEU A 250 25.90 -29.91 -20.43
CA LEU A 250 24.83 -29.42 -19.58
C LEU A 250 24.14 -30.55 -18.82
N LYS A 251 23.83 -31.68 -19.48
CA LYS A 251 23.25 -32.86 -18.82
C LYS A 251 24.15 -33.42 -17.71
N SER A 252 25.46 -33.44 -17.93
CA SER A 252 26.44 -33.85 -16.90
C SER A 252 26.44 -32.90 -15.70
N ILE A 253 26.42 -31.59 -15.95
CA ILE A 253 26.35 -30.57 -14.90
C ILE A 253 25.06 -30.70 -14.08
N LEU A 254 23.91 -30.86 -14.75
CA LEU A 254 22.62 -31.03 -14.08
C LEU A 254 22.58 -32.32 -13.24
N SER A 255 23.13 -33.42 -13.75
CA SER A 255 23.22 -34.68 -12.99
C SER A 255 24.06 -34.51 -11.73
N LEU A 256 25.21 -33.83 -11.84
CA LEU A 256 26.09 -33.56 -10.71
C LEU A 256 25.44 -32.61 -9.69
N LEU A 257 24.72 -31.56 -10.11
CA LEU A 257 23.96 -30.70 -9.19
C LEU A 257 22.83 -31.45 -8.49
N LEU A 258 22.17 -32.38 -9.17
CA LEU A 258 21.15 -33.23 -8.55
C LEU A 258 21.77 -34.19 -7.53
N GLU A 259 22.96 -34.71 -7.79
CA GLU A 259 23.72 -35.48 -6.80
C GLU A 259 24.16 -34.59 -5.63
N GLU A 260 24.68 -33.39 -5.85
CA GLU A 260 25.08 -32.50 -4.75
C GLU A 260 23.89 -31.98 -3.92
N SER A 261 22.68 -32.03 -4.46
CA SER A 261 21.45 -31.64 -3.74
C SER A 261 21.26 -32.39 -2.41
N TYR A 262 21.89 -33.56 -2.21
CA TYR A 262 21.87 -34.32 -0.96
C TYR A 262 22.56 -33.59 0.20
N LEU A 263 23.53 -32.72 -0.09
CA LEU A 263 24.37 -32.06 0.91
C LEU A 263 23.79 -30.73 1.41
N MET A 264 22.64 -30.32 0.86
CA MET A 264 22.06 -29.00 1.04
C MET A 264 20.92 -28.99 2.07
N THR A 265 20.64 -27.84 2.67
CA THR A 265 19.45 -27.68 3.53
C THR A 265 18.15 -27.79 2.71
N PRO A 266 17.02 -28.25 3.29
CA PRO A 266 15.76 -28.45 2.55
C PRO A 266 15.29 -27.21 1.76
N VAL A 267 15.42 -26.01 2.35
CA VAL A 267 15.07 -24.75 1.69
C VAL A 267 15.93 -24.51 0.44
N SER A 268 17.24 -24.68 0.57
CA SER A 268 18.18 -24.49 -0.54
C SER A 268 18.08 -25.59 -1.59
N GLN A 269 17.75 -26.82 -1.18
CA GLN A 269 17.45 -27.91 -2.09
C GLN A 269 16.18 -27.61 -2.89
N ALA A 270 15.13 -27.06 -2.25
CA ALA A 270 13.91 -26.67 -2.95
C ALA A 270 14.15 -25.54 -3.96
N SER A 271 14.99 -24.54 -3.64
CA SER A 271 15.37 -23.49 -4.59
C SER A 271 16.26 -24.01 -5.73
N LEU A 272 17.18 -24.95 -5.44
CA LEU A 272 17.95 -25.66 -6.47
C LEU A 272 17.01 -26.37 -7.44
N LEU A 273 16.11 -27.20 -6.91
CA LEU A 273 15.15 -27.97 -7.72
C LEU A 273 14.29 -27.04 -8.57
N ARG A 274 13.81 -25.91 -8.03
CA ARG A 274 13.08 -24.89 -8.80
C ARG A 274 13.92 -24.35 -9.97
N GLY A 275 15.17 -23.98 -9.71
CA GLY A 275 16.09 -23.49 -10.75
C GLY A 275 16.37 -24.53 -11.83
N LEU A 276 16.57 -25.80 -11.45
CA LEU A 276 16.79 -26.91 -12.37
C LEU A 276 15.54 -27.24 -13.21
N VAL A 277 14.35 -27.17 -12.61
CA VAL A 277 13.07 -27.33 -13.31
C VAL A 277 12.90 -26.27 -14.38
N GLU A 278 13.19 -25.00 -14.07
CA GLU A 278 13.19 -23.91 -15.06
C GLU A 278 14.19 -24.17 -16.20
N ILE A 279 15.41 -24.62 -15.89
CA ILE A 279 16.42 -24.95 -16.90
C ILE A 279 15.95 -26.08 -17.83
N VAL A 280 15.42 -27.17 -17.28
CA VAL A 280 14.95 -28.32 -18.08
C VAL A 280 13.71 -27.94 -18.90
N ALA A 281 12.84 -27.08 -18.38
CA ALA A 281 11.70 -26.55 -19.14
C ALA A 281 12.13 -25.66 -20.32
N MET A 282 13.23 -24.91 -20.18
CA MET A 282 13.82 -24.11 -21.27
C MET A 282 14.58 -24.95 -22.30
N VAL A 283 15.09 -26.13 -21.92
CA VAL A 283 15.93 -26.99 -22.78
C VAL A 283 15.19 -28.30 -23.11
N PRO A 284 14.34 -28.34 -24.16
CA PRO A 284 13.56 -29.53 -24.51
C PRO A 284 14.43 -30.74 -24.94
N ALA A 285 15.71 -30.52 -25.28
CA ALA A 285 16.65 -31.59 -25.61
C ALA A 285 16.99 -32.50 -24.40
N ILE A 286 16.75 -32.04 -23.17
CA ILE A 286 17.03 -32.80 -21.94
C ILE A 286 15.72 -33.41 -21.43
N SER A 287 15.66 -34.74 -21.37
CA SER A 287 14.48 -35.44 -20.83
C SER A 287 14.30 -35.15 -19.33
N PRO A 288 13.08 -34.82 -18.86
CA PRO A 288 12.76 -34.67 -17.44
C PRO A 288 13.04 -35.91 -16.59
N ALA A 289 13.24 -37.08 -17.20
CA ALA A 289 13.55 -38.34 -16.51
C ALA A 289 14.83 -38.29 -15.64
N ILE A 290 15.68 -37.26 -15.76
CA ILE A 290 16.84 -37.07 -14.86
C ILE A 290 16.37 -36.88 -13.41
N PHE A 291 15.18 -36.30 -13.18
CA PHE A 291 14.63 -36.11 -11.83
C PHE A 291 14.08 -37.41 -11.20
N LYS A 292 13.89 -38.49 -11.97
CA LYS A 292 13.23 -39.73 -11.48
C LYS A 292 13.98 -40.39 -10.32
N SER A 293 15.32 -40.34 -10.33
CA SER A 293 16.15 -40.86 -9.24
C SER A 293 15.92 -40.08 -7.93
N GLN A 294 15.72 -38.78 -8.02
CA GLN A 294 15.46 -37.89 -6.88
C GLN A 294 14.03 -37.99 -6.39
N LEU A 295 13.09 -38.24 -7.30
CA LEU A 295 11.66 -38.32 -7.01
C LEU A 295 11.34 -39.38 -5.94
N LEU A 296 11.96 -40.56 -6.04
CA LEU A 296 11.82 -41.64 -5.06
C LEU A 296 12.16 -41.21 -3.63
N ARG A 297 13.16 -40.34 -3.48
CA ARG A 297 13.54 -39.77 -2.18
C ARG A 297 12.56 -38.68 -1.75
N LEU A 298 12.20 -37.78 -2.66
CA LEU A 298 11.30 -36.66 -2.37
C LEU A 298 9.92 -37.16 -1.90
N PHE A 299 9.45 -38.27 -2.44
CA PHE A 299 8.24 -38.97 -1.98
C PHE A 299 8.28 -39.40 -0.50
N GLY A 300 9.47 -39.63 0.06
CA GLY A 300 9.66 -39.98 1.47
C GLY A 300 9.79 -38.79 2.42
N THR A 301 9.81 -37.54 1.92
CA THR A 301 10.06 -36.36 2.75
C THR A 301 8.83 -35.93 3.56
N ALA A 302 9.08 -35.25 4.67
CA ALA A 302 8.05 -34.58 5.48
C ALA A 302 8.16 -33.05 5.44
N GLU A 303 9.24 -32.51 4.88
CA GLU A 303 9.48 -31.07 4.75
C GLU A 303 8.57 -30.47 3.67
N VAL A 304 7.94 -29.33 4.00
CA VAL A 304 6.93 -28.67 3.16
C VAL A 304 7.55 -28.10 1.89
N GLU A 305 8.76 -27.55 1.97
CA GLU A 305 9.46 -26.91 0.87
C GLU A 305 9.80 -27.91 -0.24
N LEU A 306 10.22 -29.12 0.15
CA LEU A 306 10.55 -30.21 -0.79
C LEU A 306 9.29 -30.82 -1.41
N MET A 307 8.21 -30.94 -0.63
CA MET A 307 6.92 -31.35 -1.17
C MET A 307 6.40 -30.32 -2.20
N HIS A 308 6.51 -29.02 -1.90
CA HIS A 308 6.14 -27.96 -2.83
C HIS A 308 6.98 -27.99 -4.11
N ALA A 309 8.30 -28.25 -4.01
CA ALA A 309 9.15 -28.45 -5.19
C ALA A 309 8.73 -29.67 -6.03
N THR A 310 8.21 -30.73 -5.38
CA THR A 310 7.70 -31.93 -6.06
C THR A 310 6.39 -31.66 -6.79
N LEU A 311 5.48 -30.90 -6.17
CA LEU A 311 4.25 -30.41 -6.82
C LEU A 311 4.56 -29.46 -7.97
N LEU A 312 5.58 -28.62 -7.84
CA LEU A 312 6.07 -27.79 -8.94
C LEU A 312 6.55 -28.67 -10.11
N MET A 313 7.38 -29.69 -9.85
CA MET A 313 7.82 -30.64 -10.88
C MET A 313 6.65 -31.34 -11.58
N LYS A 314 5.61 -31.70 -10.81
CA LYS A 314 4.38 -32.29 -11.34
C LYS A 314 3.62 -31.30 -12.23
N GLY A 315 3.49 -30.05 -11.80
CA GLY A 315 2.87 -28.99 -12.57
C GLY A 315 3.61 -28.70 -13.89
N THR A 316 4.94 -28.77 -13.90
CA THR A 316 5.73 -28.45 -15.10
C THR A 316 5.87 -29.60 -16.08
N PHE A 317 6.00 -30.84 -15.60
CA PHE A 317 6.37 -31.98 -16.44
C PHE A 317 5.29 -33.07 -16.56
N THR A 318 4.20 -33.01 -15.78
CA THR A 318 3.00 -33.86 -15.89
C THR A 318 3.33 -35.31 -16.33
N ASP A 319 2.85 -35.73 -17.51
CA ASP A 319 3.00 -37.10 -18.07
C ASP A 319 4.44 -37.47 -18.44
N SER A 320 5.33 -36.49 -18.62
CA SER A 320 6.72 -36.74 -19.02
C SER A 320 7.62 -37.21 -17.86
N LEU A 321 7.21 -36.95 -16.61
CA LEU A 321 7.95 -37.35 -15.41
C LEU A 321 7.17 -38.31 -14.50
N PHE A 322 5.86 -38.06 -14.30
CA PHE A 322 5.04 -38.81 -13.36
C PHE A 322 4.21 -39.87 -14.07
N THR A 323 4.20 -41.10 -13.53
CA THR A 323 3.24 -42.13 -13.92
C THR A 323 1.98 -42.04 -13.06
N ALA A 324 0.86 -42.62 -13.50
CA ALA A 324 -0.37 -42.65 -12.70
C ALA A 324 -0.18 -43.30 -11.31
N GLU A 325 0.75 -44.27 -11.19
CA GLU A 325 1.13 -44.88 -9.91
C GLU A 325 1.87 -43.90 -9.00
N ASP A 326 2.79 -43.11 -9.56
CA ASP A 326 3.52 -42.06 -8.84
C ASP A 326 2.57 -40.95 -8.35
N GLU A 327 1.58 -40.57 -9.17
CA GLU A 327 0.55 -39.60 -8.81
C GLU A 327 -0.35 -40.12 -7.68
N HIS A 328 -0.80 -41.37 -7.77
CA HIS A 328 -1.56 -42.01 -6.71
C HIS A 328 -0.75 -42.09 -5.40
N PHE A 329 0.54 -42.42 -5.48
CA PHE A 329 1.41 -42.43 -4.31
C PHE A 329 1.57 -41.03 -3.68
N LEU A 330 1.77 -40.00 -4.51
CA LEU A 330 1.87 -38.61 -4.06
C LEU A 330 0.58 -38.15 -3.37
N LEU A 331 -0.58 -38.43 -3.96
CA LEU A 331 -1.88 -38.13 -3.37
C LEU A 331 -2.09 -38.85 -2.04
N LYS A 332 -1.81 -40.16 -1.98
CA LYS A 332 -1.86 -40.94 -0.74
C LYS A 332 -0.97 -40.35 0.36
N ARG A 333 0.21 -39.84 -0.02
CA ARG A 333 1.13 -39.17 0.90
C ARG A 333 0.59 -37.84 1.39
N LEU A 334 0.09 -36.98 0.51
CA LEU A 334 -0.52 -35.69 0.87
C LEU A 334 -1.69 -35.89 1.85
N VAL A 335 -2.56 -36.86 1.55
CA VAL A 335 -3.68 -37.25 2.41
C VAL A 335 -3.19 -37.73 3.78
N GLY A 336 -2.18 -38.59 3.83
CA GLY A 336 -1.59 -39.04 5.10
C GLY A 336 -0.95 -37.91 5.92
N MET A 337 -0.27 -36.97 5.25
CA MET A 337 0.37 -35.82 5.91
C MET A 337 -0.66 -34.81 6.43
N ALA A 338 -1.76 -34.60 5.70
CA ALA A 338 -2.86 -33.74 6.16
C ALA A 338 -3.51 -34.21 7.48
N GLN A 339 -3.40 -35.50 7.84
CA GLN A 339 -3.88 -36.05 9.11
C GLN A 339 -2.80 -36.08 10.22
N HIS A 340 -1.52 -36.00 9.87
CA HIS A 340 -0.45 -36.37 10.80
C HIS A 340 -0.47 -35.54 12.10
N PRO A 341 -0.51 -36.18 13.29
CA PRO A 341 -0.77 -35.49 14.54
C PRO A 341 0.36 -34.52 14.95
N LEU A 342 1.60 -34.81 14.58
CA LEU A 342 2.77 -33.99 14.94
C LEU A 342 2.90 -32.71 14.10
N LEU A 343 2.16 -32.59 13.00
CA LEU A 343 2.25 -31.41 12.13
C LEU A 343 1.41 -30.25 12.66
N ARG A 344 1.88 -29.04 12.40
CA ARG A 344 1.18 -27.81 12.81
C ARG A 344 -0.04 -27.58 11.91
N THR A 345 -1.02 -26.82 12.43
CA THR A 345 -2.22 -26.41 11.67
C THR A 345 -1.92 -25.79 10.30
N PRO A 346 -0.96 -24.84 10.13
CA PRO A 346 -0.64 -24.29 8.81
C PRO A 346 -0.09 -25.33 7.82
N GLU A 347 0.71 -26.28 8.29
CA GLU A 347 1.25 -27.36 7.45
C GLU A 347 0.12 -28.30 6.99
N LYS A 348 -0.79 -28.66 7.90
CA LYS A 348 -1.98 -29.45 7.57
C LYS A 348 -2.87 -28.76 6.53
N LEU A 349 -3.11 -27.45 6.68
CA LEU A 349 -3.87 -26.66 5.72
C LEU A 349 -3.16 -26.57 4.37
N PHE A 350 -1.83 -26.43 4.37
CA PHE A 350 -1.04 -26.47 3.15
C PHE A 350 -1.25 -27.77 2.38
N TYR A 351 -1.12 -28.94 3.03
CA TYR A 351 -1.35 -30.22 2.35
C TYR A 351 -2.78 -30.36 1.82
N MET A 352 -3.79 -29.86 2.53
CA MET A 352 -5.18 -29.86 2.05
C MET A 352 -5.37 -28.97 0.82
N ASN A 353 -4.79 -27.77 0.81
CA ASN A 353 -4.80 -26.90 -0.36
C ASN A 353 -4.06 -27.53 -1.55
N CYS A 354 -2.97 -28.26 -1.30
CA CYS A 354 -2.28 -28.99 -2.36
C CYS A 354 -3.13 -30.11 -2.97
N ILE A 355 -4.04 -30.72 -2.21
CA ILE A 355 -4.96 -31.73 -2.76
C ILE A 355 -6.06 -31.05 -3.59
N LEU A 356 -6.63 -29.93 -3.12
CA LEU A 356 -7.67 -29.17 -3.84
C LEU A 356 -7.17 -28.50 -5.14
N HIS A 357 -5.87 -28.20 -5.22
CA HIS A 357 -5.24 -27.57 -6.38
C HIS A 357 -4.16 -28.45 -6.99
N PHE A 358 -4.35 -29.77 -6.96
CA PHE A 358 -3.37 -30.70 -7.51
C PHE A 358 -3.26 -30.51 -9.04
N PRO A 359 -2.05 -30.36 -9.59
CA PRO A 359 -1.86 -30.22 -11.03
C PRO A 359 -2.10 -31.54 -11.77
N GLU A 360 -3.29 -31.70 -12.33
CA GLU A 360 -3.67 -32.86 -13.14
C GLU A 360 -3.17 -32.77 -14.59
N ASN A 361 -3.06 -33.93 -15.25
CA ASN A 361 -2.60 -34.02 -16.65
C ASN A 361 -3.67 -33.54 -17.66
N ARG A 362 -4.90 -33.25 -17.20
CA ARG A 362 -5.95 -32.62 -17.99
C ARG A 362 -6.48 -31.38 -17.28
N PRO A 363 -6.56 -30.21 -17.95
CA PRO A 363 -7.29 -29.08 -17.40
C PRO A 363 -8.78 -29.35 -17.62
N ILE A 364 -9.47 -29.89 -16.61
CA ILE A 364 -10.94 -30.05 -16.69
C ILE A 364 -11.66 -28.77 -16.26
N SER A 365 -10.99 -27.85 -15.55
CA SER A 365 -11.65 -26.69 -14.95
C SER A 365 -10.88 -25.37 -15.11
N CYS A 366 -11.63 -24.27 -15.04
CA CYS A 366 -11.13 -22.92 -15.12
C CYS A 366 -10.17 -22.61 -13.94
N PRO A 367 -9.18 -21.73 -14.12
CA PRO A 367 -8.30 -21.31 -13.03
C PRO A 367 -9.12 -20.57 -11.96
N GLY A 368 -9.34 -21.21 -10.81
CA GLY A 368 -10.03 -20.61 -9.66
C GLY A 368 -11.14 -21.46 -9.03
N GLU A 369 -11.57 -22.55 -9.66
CA GLU A 369 -12.52 -23.49 -9.06
C GLU A 369 -11.80 -24.60 -8.28
N GLU A 370 -12.29 -24.90 -7.08
CA GLU A 370 -11.84 -26.04 -6.27
C GLU A 370 -12.36 -27.32 -6.95
N CYS A 371 -11.49 -28.05 -7.65
CA CYS A 371 -11.85 -29.31 -8.29
C CYS A 371 -10.95 -30.43 -7.74
N LEU A 372 -11.54 -31.60 -7.51
CA LEU A 372 -10.76 -32.71 -7.00
C LEU A 372 -9.95 -33.38 -8.09
N PRO A 373 -8.83 -34.00 -7.71
CA PRO A 373 -8.09 -34.84 -8.64
C PRO A 373 -8.86 -36.14 -8.91
N VAL A 374 -8.92 -36.58 -10.17
CA VAL A 374 -9.59 -37.79 -10.69
C VAL A 374 -9.17 -39.07 -9.94
N LEU A 375 -7.95 -39.11 -9.40
CA LEU A 375 -7.40 -40.25 -8.67
C LEU A 375 -7.75 -40.26 -7.17
N VAL A 376 -8.41 -39.22 -6.65
CA VAL A 376 -8.84 -39.14 -5.25
C VAL A 376 -10.14 -39.91 -5.08
N THR A 377 -10.04 -41.15 -4.62
CA THR A 377 -11.21 -41.98 -4.30
C THR A 377 -11.65 -41.82 -2.85
N PRO A 378 -12.94 -42.08 -2.53
CA PRO A 378 -13.44 -42.09 -1.14
C PRO A 378 -12.64 -43.00 -0.21
N GLN A 379 -12.01 -44.07 -0.72
CA GLN A 379 -11.19 -44.99 0.06
C GLN A 379 -9.86 -44.37 0.53
N LEU A 380 -9.26 -43.48 -0.26
CA LEU A 380 -8.05 -42.76 0.13
C LEU A 380 -8.35 -41.73 1.22
N THR A 381 -9.50 -41.06 1.12
CA THR A 381 -9.89 -39.96 2.01
C THR A 381 -10.54 -40.41 3.31
N LEU A 382 -10.73 -41.71 3.54
CA LEU A 382 -11.22 -42.26 4.83
C LEU A 382 -10.41 -41.77 6.04
N SER A 383 -9.11 -41.54 5.84
CA SER A 383 -8.20 -41.00 6.86
C SER A 383 -8.51 -39.54 7.23
N LEU A 384 -9.16 -38.78 6.35
CA LEU A 384 -9.47 -37.36 6.52
C LEU A 384 -10.82 -37.11 7.18
N LEU A 385 -11.54 -38.16 7.60
CA LEU A 385 -12.85 -38.01 8.22
C LEU A 385 -12.79 -37.05 9.42
N PRO A 386 -13.66 -36.04 9.47
CA PRO A 386 -13.61 -35.00 10.47
C PRO A 386 -13.96 -35.56 11.86
N THR A 387 -13.15 -35.21 12.84
CA THR A 387 -13.40 -35.49 14.26
C THR A 387 -13.55 -34.17 15.02
N VAL A 388 -14.35 -34.20 16.09
CA VAL A 388 -14.67 -33.00 16.91
C VAL A 388 -13.43 -32.34 17.53
N PHE A 389 -12.33 -33.09 17.67
CA PHE A 389 -11.07 -32.62 18.27
C PHE A 389 -10.15 -31.85 17.30
N ASN A 390 -10.52 -31.75 16.04
CA ASN A 390 -9.72 -31.05 15.05
C ASN A 390 -9.88 -29.52 15.17
N ASP A 391 -8.85 -28.77 14.81
CA ASP A 391 -8.89 -27.32 14.75
C ASP A 391 -9.97 -26.84 13.77
N SER A 392 -10.63 -25.72 14.08
CA SER A 392 -11.69 -25.08 13.29
C SER A 392 -11.40 -24.98 11.79
N ALA A 393 -10.22 -24.50 11.42
CA ALA A 393 -9.82 -24.33 10.03
C ALA A 393 -9.60 -25.67 9.31
N THR A 394 -8.87 -26.60 9.95
CA THR A 394 -8.60 -27.93 9.36
C THR A 394 -9.88 -28.74 9.18
N MET A 395 -10.81 -28.59 10.12
CA MET A 395 -12.14 -29.18 10.06
C MET A 395 -12.91 -28.76 8.82
N LEU A 396 -13.02 -27.45 8.60
CA LEU A 396 -13.79 -26.91 7.48
C LEU A 396 -13.18 -27.31 6.13
N CYS A 397 -11.85 -27.26 6.00
CA CYS A 397 -11.17 -27.70 4.79
C CYS A 397 -11.36 -29.20 4.53
N ARG A 398 -11.29 -30.04 5.57
CA ARG A 398 -11.55 -31.50 5.45
C ARG A 398 -12.99 -31.78 5.04
N LEU A 399 -13.94 -31.09 5.66
CA LEU A 399 -15.34 -31.22 5.30
C LEU A 399 -15.59 -30.83 3.85
N ASN A 400 -15.03 -29.70 3.39
CA ASN A 400 -15.18 -29.24 2.01
C ASN A 400 -14.62 -30.27 1.01
N LEU A 401 -13.40 -30.75 1.26
CA LEU A 401 -12.77 -31.79 0.43
C LEU A 401 -13.63 -33.05 0.38
N LEU A 402 -14.14 -33.53 1.52
CA LEU A 402 -14.97 -34.73 1.56
C LEU A 402 -16.34 -34.52 0.89
N CYS A 403 -16.92 -33.32 0.96
CA CYS A 403 -18.16 -33.00 0.26
C CYS A 403 -17.96 -33.10 -1.26
N LEU A 404 -16.84 -32.57 -1.77
CA LEU A 404 -16.49 -32.71 -3.18
C LEU A 404 -16.27 -34.19 -3.56
N VAL A 405 -15.61 -34.98 -2.70
CA VAL A 405 -15.28 -36.39 -3.02
C VAL A 405 -16.54 -37.24 -3.12
N HIS A 406 -17.52 -36.95 -2.27
CA HIS A 406 -18.81 -37.63 -2.29
C HIS A 406 -19.81 -37.05 -3.31
N LEU A 407 -19.48 -35.92 -3.94
CA LEU A 407 -20.25 -35.39 -5.07
C LEU A 407 -19.80 -36.03 -6.39
N GLU A 408 -18.51 -36.39 -6.51
CA GLU A 408 -17.93 -37.00 -7.71
C GLU A 408 -18.02 -38.54 -7.75
N ALA A 409 -18.31 -39.19 -6.62
CA ALA A 409 -18.57 -40.62 -6.59
C ALA A 409 -20.04 -40.89 -7.00
N ASP A 410 -20.31 -41.96 -7.78
CA ASP A 410 -21.66 -42.39 -8.21
C ASP A 410 -22.48 -43.18 -7.15
N GLU A 411 -23.75 -42.79 -6.97
CA GLU A 411 -24.77 -43.09 -5.92
C GLU A 411 -24.85 -44.50 -5.26
N GLU A 412 -24.17 -45.54 -5.75
CA GLU A 412 -24.44 -46.94 -5.43
C GLU A 412 -23.66 -47.51 -4.20
N GLU A 413 -22.50 -46.97 -3.81
CA GLU A 413 -21.76 -47.38 -2.59
C GLU A 413 -21.77 -46.32 -1.45
N GLU A 414 -22.56 -45.25 -1.62
CA GLU A 414 -22.29 -43.90 -1.06
C GLU A 414 -23.04 -43.47 0.19
N GLY A 415 -24.07 -44.20 0.60
CA GLY A 415 -24.90 -43.79 1.73
C GLY A 415 -24.17 -43.72 3.08
N LYS A 416 -23.03 -44.40 3.23
CA LYS A 416 -22.31 -44.50 4.52
C LYS A 416 -21.41 -43.29 4.82
N GLY A 417 -20.72 -42.76 3.80
CA GLY A 417 -19.83 -41.60 3.96
C GLY A 417 -20.60 -40.31 4.23
N LEU A 418 -21.64 -40.08 3.42
CA LEU A 418 -22.57 -38.95 3.60
C LEU A 418 -23.29 -39.00 4.95
N ALA A 419 -23.72 -40.19 5.40
CA ALA A 419 -24.31 -40.35 6.73
C ALA A 419 -23.33 -39.97 7.85
N TYR A 420 -22.04 -40.33 7.72
CA TYR A 420 -21.03 -39.94 8.71
C TYR A 420 -20.79 -38.42 8.73
N LEU A 421 -20.72 -37.77 7.56
CA LEU A 421 -20.59 -36.31 7.50
C LEU A 421 -21.80 -35.62 8.14
N PHE A 422 -23.00 -36.13 7.88
CA PHE A 422 -24.22 -35.65 8.50
C PHE A 422 -24.22 -35.84 10.02
N ASP A 423 -23.86 -37.04 10.50
CA ASP A 423 -23.76 -37.35 11.92
C ASP A 423 -22.72 -36.46 12.61
N HIS A 424 -21.62 -36.12 11.93
CA HIS A 424 -20.63 -35.16 12.41
C HIS A 424 -21.23 -33.75 12.56
N LEU A 425 -21.99 -33.25 11.57
CA LEU A 425 -22.68 -31.96 11.67
C LEU A 425 -23.68 -31.95 12.84
N VAL A 426 -24.44 -33.02 13.02
CA VAL A 426 -25.37 -33.17 14.15
C VAL A 426 -24.60 -33.21 15.49
N ALA A 427 -23.45 -33.88 15.56
CA ALA A 427 -22.61 -33.87 16.75
C ALA A 427 -22.10 -32.46 17.09
N MET A 428 -21.72 -31.67 16.09
CA MET A 428 -21.33 -30.26 16.26
C MET A 428 -22.49 -29.40 16.76
N LEU A 429 -23.69 -29.59 16.21
CA LEU A 429 -24.90 -28.90 16.69
C LEU A 429 -25.23 -29.26 18.15
N LYS A 430 -25.02 -30.52 18.57
CA LYS A 430 -25.17 -30.92 19.98
C LYS A 430 -24.14 -30.26 20.91
N ILE A 431 -22.93 -29.95 20.42
CA ILE A 431 -21.93 -29.20 21.19
C ILE A 431 -22.36 -27.74 21.34
N VAL A 432 -22.91 -27.15 20.28
CA VAL A 432 -23.47 -25.79 20.32
C VAL A 432 -24.63 -25.72 21.32
N ASP A 433 -25.49 -26.74 21.36
CA ASP A 433 -26.61 -26.83 22.30
C ASP A 433 -26.16 -26.84 23.77
N ASN A 434 -24.99 -27.43 24.05
CA ASN A 434 -24.38 -27.47 25.38
C ASN A 434 -23.51 -26.23 25.71
N GLN A 435 -23.75 -25.09 25.06
CA GLN A 435 -22.98 -23.83 25.19
C GLN A 435 -21.53 -23.92 24.71
N GLY A 436 -21.35 -24.23 23.41
CA GLY A 436 -20.04 -24.16 22.75
C GLY A 436 -19.42 -22.74 22.74
N SER A 437 -18.10 -22.67 22.55
CA SER A 437 -17.41 -21.38 22.37
C SER A 437 -17.92 -20.65 21.12
N ARG A 438 -17.77 -19.32 21.06
CA ARG A 438 -18.17 -18.51 19.89
C ARG A 438 -17.55 -19.04 18.60
N GLU A 439 -16.31 -19.51 18.66
CA GLU A 439 -15.60 -20.10 17.53
C GLU A 439 -16.30 -21.38 17.05
N MET A 440 -16.68 -22.28 17.96
CA MET A 440 -17.37 -23.54 17.61
C MET A 440 -18.78 -23.31 17.04
N VAL A 441 -19.47 -22.26 17.50
CA VAL A 441 -20.74 -21.84 16.90
C VAL A 441 -20.52 -21.44 15.44
N VAL A 442 -19.59 -20.51 15.19
CA VAL A 442 -19.31 -20.02 13.84
C VAL A 442 -18.83 -21.14 12.91
N THR A 443 -17.99 -22.05 13.40
CA THR A 443 -17.52 -23.20 12.59
C THR A 443 -18.65 -24.16 12.25
N SER A 444 -19.57 -24.43 13.19
CA SER A 444 -20.72 -25.29 12.93
C SER A 444 -21.61 -24.70 11.83
N PHE A 445 -21.91 -23.40 11.88
CA PHE A 445 -22.70 -22.74 10.83
C PHE A 445 -21.97 -22.70 9.48
N LYS A 446 -20.65 -22.46 9.47
CA LYS A 446 -19.84 -22.56 8.23
C LYS A 446 -19.81 -23.98 7.67
N ALA A 447 -19.72 -24.99 8.52
CA ALA A 447 -19.73 -26.39 8.11
C ALA A 447 -21.07 -26.77 7.46
N ILE A 448 -22.18 -26.30 8.04
CA ILE A 448 -23.53 -26.49 7.49
C ILE A 448 -23.67 -25.78 6.14
N PHE A 449 -23.15 -24.56 6.00
CA PHE A 449 -23.13 -23.84 4.74
C PHE A 449 -22.39 -24.63 3.64
N ILE A 450 -21.19 -25.13 3.93
CA ILE A 450 -20.41 -25.94 2.98
C ILE A 450 -21.18 -27.20 2.57
N PHE A 451 -21.79 -27.90 3.53
CA PHE A 451 -22.56 -29.10 3.25
C PHE A 451 -23.79 -28.81 2.37
N LEU A 452 -24.54 -27.75 2.69
CA LEU A 452 -25.74 -27.36 1.94
C LEU A 452 -25.41 -26.86 0.54
N ARG A 453 -24.27 -26.19 0.35
CA ARG A 453 -23.81 -25.75 -0.98
C ARG A 453 -23.70 -26.93 -1.97
N HIS A 454 -23.26 -28.09 -1.49
CA HIS A 454 -23.02 -29.27 -2.33
C HIS A 454 -24.22 -30.24 -2.38
N PHE A 455 -24.94 -30.44 -1.26
CA PHE A 455 -25.98 -31.48 -1.13
C PHE A 455 -27.42 -30.95 -1.00
N ASN A 456 -27.71 -29.74 -1.47
CA ASN A 456 -29.06 -29.17 -1.38
C ASN A 456 -30.14 -30.02 -2.08
N HIS A 457 -29.77 -30.75 -3.15
CA HIS A 457 -30.69 -31.62 -3.89
C HIS A 457 -31.22 -32.81 -3.06
N MET A 458 -30.59 -33.17 -1.93
CA MET A 458 -31.04 -34.26 -1.08
C MET A 458 -32.07 -33.81 -0.03
N GLU A 459 -33.34 -33.79 -0.43
CA GLU A 459 -34.47 -33.30 0.40
C GLU A 459 -34.48 -33.89 1.82
N LYS A 460 -34.30 -35.21 1.97
CA LYS A 460 -34.35 -35.90 3.28
C LYS A 460 -33.31 -35.43 4.29
N LEU A 461 -32.10 -35.09 3.84
CA LEU A 461 -31.04 -34.59 4.73
C LEU A 461 -31.29 -33.11 5.03
N SER A 462 -31.71 -32.35 4.02
CA SER A 462 -32.03 -30.94 4.15
C SER A 462 -33.17 -30.68 5.17
N GLU A 463 -34.23 -31.49 5.17
CA GLU A 463 -35.34 -31.40 6.12
C GLU A 463 -34.91 -31.73 7.55
N LYS A 464 -34.09 -32.77 7.73
CA LYS A 464 -33.53 -33.11 9.04
C LYS A 464 -32.64 -31.99 9.59
N MET A 465 -31.93 -31.27 8.73
CA MET A 465 -31.15 -30.09 9.14
C MET A 465 -32.06 -28.94 9.57
N VAL A 466 -33.12 -28.65 8.81
CA VAL A 466 -34.08 -27.61 9.18
C VAL A 466 -34.69 -27.90 10.55
N ASN A 467 -35.14 -29.13 10.80
CA ASN A 467 -35.68 -29.54 12.09
C ASN A 467 -34.64 -29.40 13.21
N SER A 468 -33.40 -29.83 12.98
CA SER A 468 -32.32 -29.72 13.98
C SER A 468 -31.96 -28.27 14.31
N LEU A 469 -31.97 -27.38 13.31
CA LEU A 469 -31.73 -25.94 13.50
C LEU A 469 -32.89 -25.27 14.23
N CYS A 470 -34.14 -25.66 13.94
CA CYS A 470 -35.32 -25.16 14.64
C CYS A 470 -35.33 -25.58 16.12
N ASP A 471 -35.00 -26.85 16.41
CA ASP A 471 -34.84 -27.34 17.78
C ASP A 471 -33.78 -26.55 18.54
N LEU A 472 -32.62 -26.30 17.92
CA LEU A 472 -31.55 -25.52 18.52
C LEU A 472 -31.94 -24.04 18.72
N TYR A 473 -32.69 -23.45 17.80
CA TYR A 473 -33.21 -22.09 17.94
C TYR A 473 -34.18 -21.96 19.12
N SER A 474 -35.08 -22.94 19.30
CA SER A 474 -36.03 -22.95 20.41
C SER A 474 -35.35 -22.96 21.79
N ARG A 475 -34.16 -23.57 21.87
CA ARG A 475 -33.34 -23.63 23.10
C ARG A 475 -32.45 -22.41 23.26
N HIS A 476 -31.93 -21.85 22.16
CA HIS A 476 -30.95 -20.75 22.14
C HIS A 476 -31.30 -19.63 21.15
N CYS A 477 -32.20 -18.71 21.54
CA CYS A 477 -32.64 -17.59 20.70
C CYS A 477 -31.51 -16.64 20.26
N ARG A 478 -30.37 -16.64 20.97
CA ARG A 478 -29.19 -15.80 20.64
C ARG A 478 -28.52 -16.17 19.32
N LEU A 479 -28.82 -17.34 18.76
CA LEU A 479 -28.24 -17.83 17.50
C LEU A 479 -28.96 -17.28 16.27
N ALA A 480 -30.00 -16.44 16.44
CA ALA A 480 -30.74 -15.77 15.36
C ALA A 480 -29.85 -15.13 14.28
N PRO A 481 -28.78 -14.36 14.60
CA PRO A 481 -27.96 -13.73 13.56
C PRO A 481 -27.22 -14.75 12.68
N ASN A 482 -26.82 -15.88 13.24
CA ASN A 482 -26.11 -16.92 12.48
C ASN A 482 -27.06 -17.67 11.54
N LEU A 483 -28.32 -17.87 11.96
CA LEU A 483 -29.37 -18.46 11.13
C LEU A 483 -29.77 -17.53 9.98
N ILE A 484 -29.93 -16.23 10.26
CA ILE A 484 -30.21 -15.22 9.22
C ILE A 484 -29.06 -15.19 8.21
N ASN A 485 -27.80 -15.10 8.67
CA ASN A 485 -26.64 -15.10 7.79
C ASN A 485 -26.53 -16.39 6.97
N LEU A 486 -26.82 -17.56 7.56
CA LEU A 486 -26.85 -18.82 6.83
C LEU A 486 -27.90 -18.80 5.70
N ALA A 487 -29.11 -18.33 5.99
CA ALA A 487 -30.19 -18.22 4.99
C ALA A 487 -29.81 -17.24 3.86
N ASP A 488 -29.27 -16.06 4.21
CA ASP A 488 -28.85 -15.03 3.25
C ASP A 488 -27.75 -15.54 2.33
N ARG A 489 -26.70 -16.16 2.89
CA ARG A 489 -25.59 -16.68 2.10
C ARG A 489 -25.99 -17.82 1.19
N ILE A 490 -26.92 -18.68 1.62
CA ILE A 490 -27.43 -19.76 0.77
C ILE A 490 -28.24 -19.17 -0.39
N GLN A 491 -29.09 -18.18 -0.14
CA GLN A 491 -29.87 -17.51 -1.17
C GLN A 491 -28.99 -16.73 -2.17
N GLU A 492 -27.92 -16.07 -1.71
CA GLU A 492 -26.92 -15.44 -2.60
C GLU A 492 -26.14 -16.46 -3.44
N SER A 493 -25.79 -17.61 -2.85
CA SER A 493 -24.95 -18.62 -3.52
C SER A 493 -25.73 -19.60 -4.41
N LEU A 494 -27.02 -19.79 -4.15
CA LEU A 494 -27.90 -20.75 -4.79
C LEU A 494 -29.26 -20.08 -5.03
N GLU A 495 -29.35 -19.28 -6.09
CA GLU A 495 -30.55 -18.51 -6.46
C GLU A 495 -31.82 -19.37 -6.62
N GLU A 496 -31.68 -20.68 -6.90
CA GLU A 496 -32.79 -21.63 -7.10
C GLU A 496 -33.17 -22.45 -5.85
N SER A 497 -32.51 -22.25 -4.72
CA SER A 497 -32.73 -23.11 -3.53
C SER A 497 -33.98 -22.72 -2.74
N LEU A 498 -34.99 -23.62 -2.68
CA LEU A 498 -36.17 -23.48 -1.79
C LEU A 498 -35.85 -23.71 -0.30
N TRP A 499 -34.61 -24.10 0.03
CA TRP A 499 -34.22 -24.46 1.38
C TRP A 499 -34.25 -23.27 2.35
N SER A 500 -33.83 -22.08 1.91
CA SER A 500 -33.88 -20.86 2.72
C SER A 500 -35.32 -20.52 3.11
N VAL A 501 -36.26 -20.67 2.17
CA VAL A 501 -37.70 -20.48 2.37
C VAL A 501 -38.25 -21.51 3.36
N HIS A 502 -37.91 -22.80 3.19
CA HIS A 502 -38.34 -23.86 4.11
C HIS A 502 -37.81 -23.64 5.54
N LEU A 503 -36.56 -23.19 5.70
CA LEU A 503 -36.00 -22.86 7.01
C LEU A 503 -36.75 -21.67 7.64
N LEU A 504 -36.98 -20.59 6.87
CA LEU A 504 -37.65 -19.39 7.36
C LEU A 504 -39.12 -19.66 7.73
N GLU A 505 -39.82 -20.48 6.95
CA GLU A 505 -41.19 -20.94 7.26
C GLU A 505 -41.21 -21.81 8.53
N ALA A 506 -40.27 -22.74 8.67
CA ALA A 506 -40.15 -23.56 9.89
C ALA A 506 -39.84 -22.71 11.12
N LEU A 507 -38.93 -21.72 11.00
CA LEU A 507 -38.63 -20.77 12.06
C LEU A 507 -39.87 -19.93 12.42
N GLN A 508 -40.63 -19.43 11.44
CA GLN A 508 -41.88 -18.70 11.69
C GLN A 508 -42.87 -19.54 12.49
N LYS A 509 -43.10 -20.80 12.10
CA LYS A 509 -43.96 -21.74 12.83
C LYS A 509 -43.47 -21.98 14.26
N CYS A 510 -42.15 -22.12 14.43
CA CYS A 510 -41.55 -22.24 15.77
C CYS A 510 -41.81 -21.00 16.62
N VAL A 511 -41.64 -19.78 16.09
CA VAL A 511 -41.88 -18.54 16.85
C VAL A 511 -43.36 -18.39 17.21
N VAL A 512 -44.27 -18.68 16.28
CA VAL A 512 -45.72 -18.57 16.47
C VAL A 512 -46.26 -19.57 17.50
N ALA A 513 -45.70 -20.77 17.54
CA ALA A 513 -46.12 -21.81 18.48
C ALA A 513 -45.62 -21.60 19.94
N MET A 514 -44.74 -20.62 20.20
CA MET A 514 -44.16 -20.43 21.53
C MET A 514 -45.13 -19.74 22.50
N PRO A 515 -45.23 -20.21 23.75
CA PRO A 515 -46.11 -19.60 24.75
C PRO A 515 -45.62 -18.20 25.17
N PRO A 516 -46.54 -17.25 25.45
CA PRO A 516 -46.19 -15.85 25.74
C PRO A 516 -45.33 -15.68 27.01
N LEU A 517 -45.36 -16.66 27.92
CA LEU A 517 -44.57 -16.69 29.16
C LEU A 517 -43.06 -16.89 28.93
N GLN A 518 -42.63 -17.43 27.77
CA GLN A 518 -41.22 -17.65 27.43
C GLN A 518 -40.60 -16.49 26.63
N LEU A 519 -41.42 -15.51 26.21
CA LEU A 519 -41.00 -14.31 25.49
C LEU A 519 -40.41 -13.26 26.45
N THR A 520 -39.19 -13.50 26.94
CA THR A 520 -38.45 -12.46 27.67
C THR A 520 -38.09 -11.30 26.72
N LEU A 521 -38.00 -10.08 27.26
CA LEU A 521 -37.64 -8.86 26.51
C LEU A 521 -36.41 -9.02 25.59
N GLN A 522 -35.39 -9.74 26.07
CA GLN A 522 -34.16 -9.97 25.31
C GLN A 522 -34.36 -11.00 24.19
N ASN A 523 -35.08 -12.08 24.46
CA ASN A 523 -35.38 -13.09 23.46
C ASN A 523 -36.31 -12.53 22.38
N LEU A 524 -37.28 -11.69 22.74
CA LEU A 524 -38.20 -11.04 21.80
C LEU A 524 -37.45 -10.24 20.73
N SER A 525 -36.39 -9.51 21.10
CA SER A 525 -35.59 -8.76 20.13
C SER A 525 -34.96 -9.64 19.05
N TRP A 526 -34.61 -10.90 19.37
CA TRP A 526 -34.08 -11.86 18.41
C TRP A 526 -35.17 -12.49 17.55
N HIS A 527 -36.32 -12.83 18.14
CA HIS A 527 -37.49 -13.30 17.40
C HIS A 527 -37.97 -12.25 16.39
N LEU A 528 -38.04 -10.98 16.78
CA LEU A 528 -38.42 -9.87 15.90
C LEU A 528 -37.44 -9.69 14.73
N LYS A 529 -36.14 -9.87 14.95
CA LYS A 529 -35.15 -9.84 13.87
C LYS A 529 -35.32 -10.98 12.86
N ILE A 530 -35.62 -12.20 13.33
CA ILE A 530 -35.94 -13.32 12.42
C ILE A 530 -37.24 -13.02 11.67
N LEU A 531 -38.29 -12.58 12.36
CA LEU A 531 -39.57 -12.26 11.72
C LEU A 531 -39.43 -11.12 10.70
N ALA A 532 -38.57 -10.13 10.95
CA ALA A 532 -38.29 -9.07 9.97
C ALA A 532 -37.65 -9.64 8.71
N ARG A 533 -36.75 -10.63 8.85
CA ARG A 533 -36.14 -11.33 7.71
C ARG A 533 -37.12 -12.25 6.99
N VAL A 534 -37.96 -12.97 7.73
CA VAL A 534 -39.05 -13.81 7.19
C VAL A 534 -40.01 -12.96 6.36
N ALA A 535 -40.33 -11.74 6.83
CA ALA A 535 -41.20 -10.80 6.14
C ALA A 535 -40.63 -10.21 4.83
N GLN A 536 -39.34 -10.41 4.54
CA GLN A 536 -38.74 -10.02 3.26
C GLN A 536 -38.99 -11.08 2.16
N GLU A 537 -39.27 -12.33 2.52
CA GLU A 537 -39.49 -13.40 1.54
C GLU A 537 -40.92 -13.42 1.02
N SER A 538 -41.08 -13.27 -0.29
CA SER A 538 -42.38 -13.18 -0.96
C SER A 538 -43.25 -14.44 -0.88
N GLN A 539 -42.64 -15.60 -0.63
CA GLN A 539 -43.32 -16.90 -0.69
C GLN A 539 -44.01 -17.29 0.61
N ILE A 540 -43.71 -16.62 1.73
CA ILE A 540 -44.18 -17.00 3.07
C ILE A 540 -45.42 -16.18 3.46
N VAL A 541 -46.45 -16.86 3.97
CA VAL A 541 -47.67 -16.19 4.46
C VAL A 541 -47.41 -15.54 5.82
N GLN A 542 -47.57 -14.22 5.92
CA GLN A 542 -47.18 -13.45 7.10
C GLN A 542 -48.32 -13.18 8.11
N ARG A 543 -49.52 -13.73 7.89
CA ARG A 543 -50.69 -13.49 8.76
C ARG A 543 -50.43 -13.89 10.20
N ASP A 544 -49.80 -15.04 10.41
CA ASP A 544 -49.48 -15.57 11.73
C ASP A 544 -48.46 -14.68 12.47
N THR A 545 -47.54 -14.05 11.73
CA THR A 545 -46.60 -13.06 12.26
C THR A 545 -47.33 -11.86 12.87
N ILE A 546 -48.33 -11.33 12.15
CA ILE A 546 -49.11 -10.17 12.64
C ILE A 546 -49.94 -10.55 13.87
N CYS A 547 -50.61 -11.71 13.82
CA CYS A 547 -51.38 -12.20 14.97
C CYS A 547 -50.50 -12.36 16.21
N LEU A 548 -49.28 -12.86 16.06
CA LEU A 548 -48.32 -12.94 17.16
C LEU A 548 -47.91 -11.56 17.68
N LEU A 549 -47.59 -10.60 16.79
CA LEU A 549 -47.23 -9.24 17.21
C LEU A 549 -48.37 -8.56 17.98
N LEU A 550 -49.60 -8.70 17.49
CA LEU A 550 -50.80 -8.17 18.15
C LEU A 550 -51.01 -8.84 19.52
N ASN A 551 -50.90 -10.16 19.59
CA ASN A 551 -51.02 -10.92 20.85
C ASN A 551 -49.93 -10.53 21.86
N VAL A 552 -48.71 -10.29 21.40
CA VAL A 552 -47.60 -9.85 22.25
C VAL A 552 -47.87 -8.43 22.78
N LEU A 553 -48.32 -7.50 21.94
CA LEU A 553 -48.61 -6.12 22.34
C LEU A 553 -49.82 -6.01 23.28
N ILE A 554 -50.81 -6.89 23.17
CA ILE A 554 -52.01 -6.91 24.03
C ILE A 554 -51.72 -7.57 25.38
N ASN A 555 -51.03 -8.72 25.38
CA ASN A 555 -50.88 -9.54 26.58
C ASN A 555 -49.62 -9.23 27.41
N SER A 556 -48.80 -8.26 27.00
CA SER A 556 -47.56 -7.93 27.70
C SER A 556 -47.43 -6.43 28.00
N ASN A 557 -46.71 -6.09 29.07
CA ASN A 557 -46.44 -4.71 29.48
C ASN A 557 -45.36 -4.02 28.59
N LEU A 558 -45.19 -4.43 27.34
CA LEU A 558 -44.20 -3.82 26.43
C LEU A 558 -44.56 -2.37 26.10
N CYS A 559 -45.85 -2.11 25.92
CA CYS A 559 -46.38 -0.79 25.62
C CYS A 559 -46.15 0.20 26.76
N GLU A 560 -46.33 -0.24 28.02
CA GLU A 560 -46.10 0.53 29.25
C GLU A 560 -44.62 0.67 29.65
N ARG A 561 -43.73 -0.15 29.09
CA ARG A 561 -42.28 -0.08 29.39
C ARG A 561 -41.53 0.86 28.45
N GLY A 562 -42.14 1.28 27.33
CA GLY A 562 -41.58 2.25 26.39
C GLY A 562 -40.18 1.91 25.86
N ASN A 563 -39.84 0.63 25.66
CA ASN A 563 -38.49 0.27 25.23
C ASN A 563 -38.27 0.55 23.74
N TRP A 564 -37.70 1.71 23.46
CA TRP A 564 -37.36 2.21 22.12
C TRP A 564 -36.78 1.14 21.17
N LYS A 565 -35.84 0.30 21.65
CA LYS A 565 -35.19 -0.73 20.80
C LYS A 565 -36.14 -1.83 20.34
N VAL A 566 -37.09 -2.21 21.18
CA VAL A 566 -38.09 -3.25 20.83
C VAL A 566 -39.16 -2.66 19.93
N GLY A 567 -39.58 -1.42 20.18
CA GLY A 567 -40.53 -0.73 19.29
C GLY A 567 -40.00 -0.56 17.87
N ASN A 568 -38.74 -0.14 17.71
CA ASN A 568 -38.10 -0.12 16.39
C ASN A 568 -37.99 -1.51 15.76
N ALA A 569 -37.71 -2.56 16.54
CA ALA A 569 -37.71 -3.91 15.99
C ALA A 569 -39.11 -4.33 15.49
N ILE A 570 -40.19 -3.90 16.12
CA ILE A 570 -41.58 -4.14 15.67
C ILE A 570 -41.88 -3.32 14.40
N LEU A 571 -41.49 -2.04 14.38
CA LEU A 571 -41.66 -1.16 13.23
C LEU A 571 -40.85 -1.64 12.02
N ALA A 572 -39.65 -2.19 12.23
CA ALA A 572 -38.85 -2.82 11.18
C ALA A 572 -39.58 -4.02 10.56
N VAL A 573 -40.22 -4.89 11.35
CA VAL A 573 -41.07 -5.98 10.83
C VAL A 573 -42.25 -5.38 10.03
N CYS A 574 -42.95 -4.39 10.59
CA CYS A 574 -44.07 -3.74 9.90
C CYS A 574 -43.65 -3.12 8.57
N ARG A 575 -42.46 -2.52 8.50
CA ARG A 575 -41.89 -1.96 7.27
C ARG A 575 -41.68 -3.02 6.19
N GLN A 576 -41.14 -4.19 6.56
CA GLN A 576 -40.97 -5.29 5.60
C GLN A 576 -42.33 -5.84 5.14
N LEU A 577 -43.30 -5.94 6.05
CA LEU A 577 -44.68 -6.32 5.70
C LEU A 577 -45.35 -5.31 4.76
N LEU A 578 -45.05 -4.01 4.88
CA LEU A 578 -45.54 -2.98 3.95
C LEU A 578 -44.98 -3.13 2.53
N GLN A 579 -43.82 -3.77 2.37
CA GLN A 579 -43.19 -4.04 1.07
C GLN A 579 -43.63 -5.39 0.48
N HIS A 580 -44.29 -6.24 1.27
CA HIS A 580 -44.62 -7.61 0.89
C HIS A 580 -45.65 -7.67 -0.27
N PRO A 581 -45.51 -8.59 -1.24
CA PRO A 581 -46.43 -8.68 -2.38
C PRO A 581 -47.87 -9.09 -2.01
N THR A 582 -48.07 -9.78 -0.90
CA THR A 582 -49.41 -10.19 -0.41
C THR A 582 -50.07 -9.18 0.54
N LEU A 583 -49.62 -7.92 0.56
CA LEU A 583 -50.15 -6.87 1.44
C LEU A 583 -51.68 -6.73 1.38
N ASN A 584 -52.30 -6.97 0.22
CA ASN A 584 -53.75 -6.90 0.06
C ASN A 584 -54.53 -7.89 0.95
N GLU A 585 -53.95 -9.06 1.24
CA GLU A 585 -54.58 -10.09 2.08
C GLU A 585 -54.42 -9.80 3.58
N MET A 586 -53.47 -8.93 3.94
CA MET A 586 -53.07 -8.65 5.32
C MET A 586 -53.31 -7.19 5.74
N PHE A 587 -53.98 -6.43 4.87
CA PHE A 587 -54.18 -5.00 5.03
C PHE A 587 -54.87 -4.64 6.35
N ILE A 588 -55.92 -5.38 6.70
CA ILE A 588 -56.75 -5.11 7.89
C ILE A 588 -55.93 -5.41 9.15
N GLU A 589 -55.33 -6.61 9.21
CA GLU A 589 -54.56 -7.03 10.38
C GLU A 589 -53.33 -6.13 10.63
N LEU A 590 -52.66 -5.67 9.56
CA LEU A 590 -51.54 -4.72 9.68
C LEU A 590 -51.99 -3.32 10.11
N ALA A 591 -53.13 -2.85 9.60
CA ALA A 591 -53.72 -1.58 9.98
C ALA A 591 -54.11 -1.56 11.46
N ASP A 592 -54.70 -2.66 11.96
CA ASP A 592 -55.05 -2.83 13.38
C ASP A 592 -53.81 -2.82 14.28
N LEU A 593 -52.74 -3.51 13.86
CA LEU A 593 -51.46 -3.52 14.58
C LEU A 593 -50.85 -2.12 14.70
N LEU A 594 -50.72 -1.40 13.58
CA LEU A 594 -50.15 -0.04 13.55
C LEU A 594 -51.01 0.95 14.35
N GLN A 595 -52.34 0.82 14.27
CA GLN A 595 -53.25 1.64 15.05
C GLN A 595 -53.13 1.38 16.56
N TYR A 596 -52.95 0.11 16.96
CA TYR A 596 -52.74 -0.25 18.36
C TYR A 596 -51.43 0.34 18.91
N VAL A 597 -50.32 0.23 18.16
CA VAL A 597 -49.02 0.84 18.55
C VAL A 597 -49.15 2.36 18.69
N THR A 598 -49.85 3.02 17.76
CA THR A 598 -50.05 4.48 17.80
C THR A 598 -50.81 4.94 19.05
N LYS A 599 -51.74 4.13 19.57
CA LYS A 599 -52.60 4.50 20.71
C LYS A 599 -52.03 4.13 22.07
N HIS A 600 -51.26 3.04 22.16
CA HIS A 600 -50.94 2.40 23.44
C HIS A 600 -49.45 2.41 23.81
N TYR A 601 -48.54 2.66 22.86
CA TYR A 601 -47.10 2.62 23.14
C TYR A 601 -46.62 3.93 23.80
N GLU A 602 -45.88 3.91 24.91
CA GLU A 602 -45.54 5.16 25.63
C GLU A 602 -44.55 6.09 24.90
N ASP A 603 -43.64 5.54 24.09
CA ASP A 603 -42.62 6.30 23.37
C ASP A 603 -43.21 7.09 22.18
N THR A 604 -43.03 8.41 22.17
CA THR A 604 -43.60 9.31 21.17
C THR A 604 -43.04 9.10 19.77
N ASP A 605 -41.74 8.76 19.66
CA ASP A 605 -41.13 8.55 18.35
C ASP A 605 -41.77 7.32 17.70
N ILE A 606 -41.92 6.22 18.45
CA ILE A 606 -42.53 4.99 17.94
C ILE A 606 -44.01 5.21 17.57
N GLN A 607 -44.77 5.98 18.34
CA GLN A 607 -46.15 6.36 18.01
C GLN A 607 -46.22 7.11 16.68
N ASP A 608 -45.35 8.11 16.48
CA ASP A 608 -45.36 8.93 15.28
C ASP A 608 -44.92 8.14 14.04
N HIS A 609 -43.94 7.23 14.18
CA HIS A 609 -43.54 6.32 13.10
C HIS A 609 -44.64 5.31 12.76
N ALA A 610 -45.31 4.73 13.75
CA ALA A 610 -46.46 3.85 13.53
C ALA A 610 -47.61 4.58 12.81
N ARG A 611 -47.88 5.83 13.21
CA ARG A 611 -48.88 6.70 12.56
C ARG A 611 -48.50 7.02 11.12
N PHE A 612 -47.22 7.28 10.87
CA PHE A 612 -46.71 7.51 9.52
C PHE A 612 -46.90 6.27 8.64
N TYR A 613 -46.50 5.09 9.10
CA TYR A 613 -46.72 3.82 8.40
C TYR A 613 -48.21 3.52 8.17
N TYR A 614 -49.08 3.80 9.14
CA TYR A 614 -50.53 3.68 8.98
C TYR A 614 -51.08 4.63 7.89
N THR A 615 -50.55 5.85 7.84
CA THR A 615 -50.92 6.85 6.84
C THR A 615 -50.43 6.45 5.44
N LEU A 616 -49.23 5.85 5.33
CA LEU A 616 -48.74 5.32 4.06
C LEU A 616 -49.62 4.17 3.57
N LEU A 617 -49.91 3.20 4.45
CA LEU A 617 -50.74 2.04 4.15
C LEU A 617 -52.12 2.44 3.61
N THR A 618 -52.76 3.46 4.21
CA THR A 618 -54.12 3.89 3.85
C THR A 618 -54.21 4.75 2.60
N ASN A 619 -53.13 5.47 2.24
CA ASN A 619 -53.19 6.52 1.19
C ASN A 619 -52.39 6.21 -0.09
N LEU A 620 -51.51 5.20 -0.09
CA LEU A 620 -50.64 4.90 -1.22
C LEU A 620 -50.94 3.53 -1.84
N SER A 621 -50.77 3.41 -3.16
CA SER A 621 -50.80 2.12 -3.84
C SER A 621 -49.52 1.33 -3.56
N TRP A 622 -49.59 0.00 -3.65
CA TRP A 622 -48.44 -0.88 -3.39
C TRP A 622 -47.19 -0.51 -4.21
N GLU A 623 -47.32 -0.19 -5.50
CA GLU A 623 -46.20 0.24 -6.35
C GLU A 623 -45.52 1.53 -5.82
N LYS A 624 -46.31 2.46 -5.28
CA LYS A 624 -45.82 3.70 -4.69
C LYS A 624 -45.24 3.47 -3.29
N LEU A 625 -45.80 2.53 -2.52
CA LEU A 625 -45.25 2.09 -1.24
C LEU A 625 -43.87 1.45 -1.41
N GLY A 626 -43.75 0.53 -2.37
CA GLY A 626 -42.47 -0.07 -2.77
C GLY A 626 -41.46 1.00 -3.18
N GLY A 627 -41.84 1.95 -4.05
CA GLY A 627 -40.96 3.04 -4.47
C GLY A 627 -40.55 4.02 -3.37
N VAL A 628 -41.40 4.26 -2.37
CA VAL A 628 -41.11 5.16 -1.23
C VAL A 628 -40.26 4.46 -0.16
N LEU A 629 -40.43 3.16 0.02
CA LEU A 629 -39.78 2.40 1.09
C LEU A 629 -38.53 1.61 0.64
N ALA A 630 -38.39 1.32 -0.66
CA ALA A 630 -37.22 0.64 -1.22
C ALA A 630 -36.06 1.62 -1.44
N ILE A 631 -34.86 1.18 -1.05
CA ILE A 631 -33.61 1.84 -1.41
C ILE A 631 -33.27 1.38 -2.83
N GLY A 632 -33.68 2.14 -3.84
CA GLY A 632 -33.46 1.78 -5.24
C GLY A 632 -31.95 1.68 -5.60
N PRO A 633 -31.49 0.62 -6.31
CA PRO A 633 -30.10 0.50 -6.74
C PRO A 633 -29.74 1.42 -7.92
N GLU A 634 -30.68 1.81 -8.78
CA GLU A 634 -30.37 2.53 -10.01
C GLU A 634 -31.36 3.66 -10.30
N GLY A 635 -30.83 4.88 -10.48
CA GLY A 635 -31.52 5.99 -11.17
C GLY A 635 -32.49 6.82 -10.32
N GLY A 636 -32.02 7.97 -9.81
CA GLY A 636 -32.89 9.03 -9.25
C GLY A 636 -32.77 9.24 -7.74
N GLN A 637 -31.54 9.31 -7.22
CA GLN A 637 -31.27 9.23 -5.77
C GLN A 637 -31.62 10.49 -4.96
N ALA A 638 -31.91 11.64 -5.57
CA ALA A 638 -32.19 12.88 -4.82
C ALA A 638 -33.62 13.00 -4.26
N LYS A 639 -34.64 12.42 -4.92
CA LYS A 639 -36.06 12.55 -4.47
C LYS A 639 -36.54 11.42 -3.55
N ILE A 640 -35.89 10.25 -3.60
CA ILE A 640 -36.29 9.06 -2.82
C ILE A 640 -35.66 9.08 -1.41
N ARG A 641 -34.51 9.76 -1.24
CA ARG A 641 -33.74 9.80 0.03
C ARG A 641 -34.26 10.79 1.07
N SER A 642 -34.96 11.86 0.67
CA SER A 642 -35.35 12.94 1.59
C SER A 642 -36.41 12.53 2.64
N LEU A 643 -37.20 11.49 2.36
CA LEU A 643 -38.24 11.00 3.28
C LEU A 643 -37.81 9.78 4.09
N SER A 644 -36.89 8.98 3.55
CA SER A 644 -36.34 7.78 4.21
C SER A 644 -35.21 8.11 5.19
N ALA A 645 -34.52 9.25 5.03
CA ALA A 645 -33.49 9.75 5.95
C ALA A 645 -34.03 10.33 7.28
N ILE A 646 -35.36 10.42 7.46
CA ILE A 646 -35.95 10.83 8.75
C ILE A 646 -36.08 9.62 9.71
N VAL A 647 -36.04 8.39 9.18
CA VAL A 647 -36.25 7.17 9.95
C VAL A 647 -34.91 6.54 10.32
N ALA A 648 -34.67 6.36 11.62
CA ALA A 648 -33.42 5.83 12.20
C ALA A 648 -33.07 4.38 11.79
N GLU A 649 -33.93 3.71 11.02
CA GLU A 649 -33.88 2.29 10.70
C GLU A 649 -33.25 1.98 9.33
N SER A 650 -32.69 2.96 8.62
CA SER A 650 -32.01 2.71 7.34
C SER A 650 -30.50 2.95 7.46
N ASP A 651 -29.70 2.00 6.93
CA ASP A 651 -28.27 2.20 6.61
C ASP A 651 -28.05 3.37 5.61
N GLY A 652 -29.14 3.99 5.13
CA GLY A 652 -29.16 5.26 4.44
C GLY A 652 -28.67 6.43 5.31
N LEU A 653 -28.96 6.45 6.61
CA LEU A 653 -28.51 7.53 7.49
C LEU A 653 -27.01 7.46 7.73
N THR A 654 -26.48 6.24 7.94
CA THR A 654 -25.04 6.01 8.06
C THR A 654 -24.32 6.38 6.77
N SER A 655 -24.82 5.97 5.60
CA SER A 655 -24.22 6.39 4.31
C SER A 655 -24.28 7.91 4.08
N CYS A 656 -25.36 8.60 4.44
CA CYS A 656 -25.45 10.08 4.31
C CYS A 656 -24.55 10.82 5.31
N LEU A 657 -24.33 10.26 6.50
CA LEU A 657 -23.46 10.83 7.54
C LEU A 657 -21.98 10.44 7.35
N THR A 658 -21.69 9.39 6.58
CA THR A 658 -20.33 8.98 6.28
C THR A 658 -19.81 9.74 5.09
N VAL A 659 -18.65 10.37 5.28
CA VAL A 659 -17.91 10.96 4.17
C VAL A 659 -17.32 9.83 3.32
N HIS A 660 -17.77 9.70 2.08
CA HIS A 660 -17.31 8.65 1.17
C HIS A 660 -15.93 8.98 0.60
N GLN A 661 -15.01 8.02 0.62
CA GLN A 661 -13.67 8.21 0.03
C GLN A 661 -13.71 7.96 -1.47
N THR A 662 -13.12 8.87 -2.25
CA THR A 662 -12.98 8.72 -3.72
C THR A 662 -11.80 7.81 -4.07
N GLU A 663 -11.95 6.94 -5.07
CA GLU A 663 -10.88 6.05 -5.57
C GLU A 663 -9.71 6.82 -6.25
N GLY A 664 -9.97 8.04 -6.72
CA GLY A 664 -8.96 8.90 -7.36
C GLY A 664 -9.18 10.38 -7.05
N CYS A 665 -8.17 11.19 -7.37
CA CYS A 665 -8.22 12.65 -7.17
C CYS A 665 -9.20 13.28 -8.16
N VAL A 666 -10.20 14.01 -7.64
CA VAL A 666 -11.27 14.61 -8.47
C VAL A 666 -11.06 16.12 -8.72
N VAL A 667 -10.30 16.79 -7.87
CA VAL A 667 -10.05 18.23 -7.91
C VAL A 667 -8.55 18.49 -7.81
N GLN A 668 -8.05 19.51 -8.50
CA GLN A 668 -6.64 19.90 -8.50
C GLN A 668 -6.51 21.40 -8.26
N LEU A 669 -5.50 21.79 -7.47
CA LEU A 669 -5.05 23.17 -7.39
C LEU A 669 -3.96 23.41 -8.45
N THR A 670 -4.20 24.37 -9.33
CA THR A 670 -3.21 24.84 -10.31
C THR A 670 -2.69 26.19 -9.86
N LYS A 671 -1.37 26.32 -9.77
CA LYS A 671 -0.74 27.54 -9.27
C LYS A 671 -0.85 28.68 -10.30
N ILE A 672 -1.17 29.88 -9.84
CA ILE A 672 -1.13 31.08 -10.66
C ILE A 672 0.30 31.64 -10.54
N HIS A 673 1.08 31.56 -11.62
CA HIS A 673 2.37 32.23 -11.70
C HIS A 673 2.12 33.70 -12.00
N GLU A 674 2.08 34.54 -10.97
CA GLU A 674 2.01 35.99 -11.14
C GLU A 674 3.39 36.50 -11.59
N HIS A 675 3.56 36.66 -12.90
CA HIS A 675 4.73 37.35 -13.47
C HIS A 675 4.64 38.88 -13.38
N ASP A 676 3.59 39.42 -12.78
CA ASP A 676 3.38 40.84 -12.60
C ASP A 676 3.14 41.17 -11.12
N PHE A 677 4.20 41.61 -10.43
CA PHE A 677 4.07 42.33 -9.16
C PHE A 677 3.46 43.73 -9.41
N GLN A 678 2.26 43.80 -9.97
CA GLN A 678 1.46 45.02 -10.02
C GLN A 678 -0.04 44.69 -9.92
N SER A 679 -0.64 45.27 -8.88
CA SER A 679 -2.08 45.49 -8.62
C SER A 679 -2.82 44.49 -7.69
N ALA A 680 -3.38 45.08 -6.62
CA ALA A 680 -4.41 44.60 -5.67
C ALA A 680 -3.97 43.48 -4.70
N ASN A 681 -3.74 43.74 -3.39
CA ASN A 681 -4.52 44.49 -2.39
C ASN A 681 -3.53 45.15 -1.41
N THR A 682 -3.56 46.42 -0.99
CA THR A 682 -4.66 47.16 -0.36
C THR A 682 -5.52 46.31 0.57
N SER A 683 -4.92 45.80 1.64
CA SER A 683 -5.65 45.70 2.90
C SER A 683 -5.82 47.13 3.44
N THR A 684 -6.89 47.79 2.99
CA THR A 684 -7.56 48.83 3.76
C THR A 684 -7.97 48.22 5.10
N ASN A 685 -7.21 48.50 6.15
CA ASN A 685 -7.74 49.04 7.41
C ASN A 685 -6.58 49.21 8.40
N THR A 686 -6.65 50.32 9.12
CA THR A 686 -5.73 50.84 10.15
C THR A 686 -4.41 51.39 9.60
N LEU A 687 -4.37 52.69 9.32
CA LEU A 687 -3.30 53.63 9.67
C LEU A 687 -3.79 55.07 9.37
N GLU A 688 -4.92 55.46 9.97
CA GLU A 688 -5.20 56.88 10.24
C GLU A 688 -4.64 57.20 11.62
N THR A 689 -3.35 57.46 11.68
CA THR A 689 -2.69 58.31 12.69
C THR A 689 -1.21 58.21 12.39
N LEU A 690 -0.64 59.27 11.84
CA LEU A 690 0.73 59.78 12.07
C LEU A 690 1.04 60.94 11.10
N GLU A 691 0.03 61.78 10.79
CA GLU A 691 0.31 63.19 10.52
C GLU A 691 0.62 63.81 11.89
N ASN A 692 1.90 63.86 12.27
CA ASN A 692 2.51 64.77 13.25
C ASN A 692 3.91 64.26 13.64
N LEU A 693 4.89 64.39 12.75
CA LEU A 693 6.27 64.55 13.17
C LEU A 693 6.88 65.68 12.34
N GLU A 694 6.89 66.85 12.97
CA GLU A 694 7.57 68.04 12.51
C GLU A 694 9.04 67.74 12.21
N THR A 695 9.50 68.35 11.12
CA THR A 695 10.90 68.47 10.70
C THR A 695 11.81 68.90 11.85
N VAL A 696 12.62 67.99 12.37
CA VAL A 696 13.80 68.33 13.18
C VAL A 696 14.99 67.55 12.63
N GLY A 697 16.01 68.30 12.18
CA GLY A 697 17.19 67.78 11.50
C GLY A 697 17.95 66.72 12.30
N GLY A 698 18.24 65.60 11.63
CA GLY A 698 19.00 64.46 12.15
C GLY A 698 18.84 63.23 11.26
N GLN A 699 19.21 63.34 9.98
CA GLN A 699 18.76 62.48 8.88
C GLN A 699 19.20 61.00 8.87
N ILE A 700 20.05 60.51 9.78
CA ILE A 700 20.66 59.16 9.61
C ILE A 700 20.05 58.09 10.55
N ASN A 701 19.38 58.47 11.66
CA ASN A 701 18.90 57.51 12.67
C ASN A 701 17.38 57.35 12.74
N LEU A 702 16.62 58.11 11.96
CA LEU A 702 15.16 58.10 11.99
C LEU A 702 14.57 57.00 11.11
N SER A 703 15.17 56.72 9.94
CA SER A 703 14.64 55.75 8.97
C SER A 703 14.62 54.31 9.52
N THR A 704 15.72 53.86 10.12
CA THR A 704 15.81 52.51 10.70
C THR A 704 14.93 52.33 11.94
N LYS A 705 14.83 53.35 12.80
CA LYS A 705 13.96 53.28 13.99
C LYS A 705 12.50 53.18 13.60
N VAL A 706 12.08 53.93 12.58
CA VAL A 706 10.73 53.83 12.01
C VAL A 706 10.47 52.43 11.43
N TYR A 707 11.45 51.83 10.75
CA TYR A 707 11.34 50.45 10.24
C TYR A 707 11.23 49.41 11.37
N GLN A 708 12.08 49.50 12.40
CA GLN A 708 12.06 48.58 13.55
C GLN A 708 10.79 48.72 14.42
N GLU A 709 10.22 49.93 14.52
CA GLU A 709 8.99 50.15 15.27
C GLU A 709 7.75 49.55 14.60
N GLN A 710 7.75 49.36 13.28
CA GLN A 710 6.63 48.73 12.58
C GLN A 710 6.42 47.27 13.02
N PHE A 711 7.51 46.54 13.28
CA PHE A 711 7.46 45.15 13.75
C PHE A 711 7.02 44.99 15.21
N LYS A 712 6.90 46.08 15.98
CA LYS A 712 6.29 46.04 17.32
C LYS A 712 4.76 45.88 17.26
N THR A 713 4.16 46.14 16.10
CA THR A 713 2.72 45.93 15.88
C THR A 713 2.46 44.44 15.63
N PRO A 714 1.60 43.78 16.43
CA PRO A 714 1.35 42.34 16.28
C PRO A 714 0.71 42.04 14.91
N GLY A 715 1.33 41.14 14.14
CA GLY A 715 0.84 40.73 12.82
C GLY A 715 1.32 41.55 11.63
N PHE A 716 2.20 42.54 11.84
CA PHE A 716 2.80 43.30 10.73
C PHE A 716 3.72 42.40 9.88
N ALA A 717 3.48 42.40 8.57
CA ALA A 717 4.26 41.66 7.56
C ALA A 717 4.53 40.18 7.90
N SER A 718 3.60 39.53 8.60
CA SER A 718 3.78 38.16 9.12
C SER A 718 3.16 37.07 8.23
N GLU A 719 2.50 37.44 7.14
CA GLU A 719 1.70 36.56 6.28
C GLU A 719 2.24 36.49 4.85
N ILE A 720 2.25 35.29 4.27
CA ILE A 720 2.56 35.02 2.85
C ILE A 720 1.27 34.55 2.17
N THR A 721 0.90 35.17 1.05
CA THR A 721 -0.31 34.83 0.29
C THR A 721 0.04 34.15 -1.03
N LEU A 722 -0.35 32.89 -1.20
CA LEU A 722 -0.20 32.13 -2.45
C LEU A 722 -1.57 31.99 -3.14
N ARG A 723 -1.62 32.22 -4.46
CA ARG A 723 -2.87 32.19 -5.24
C ARG A 723 -2.93 30.96 -6.16
N TYR A 724 -4.04 30.24 -6.11
CA TYR A 724 -4.30 29.01 -6.88
C TYR A 724 -5.65 29.08 -7.59
N ASN A 725 -5.79 28.35 -8.69
CA ASN A 725 -7.07 28.05 -9.34
C ASN A 725 -7.52 26.63 -8.99
N LEU A 726 -8.76 26.48 -8.53
CA LEU A 726 -9.35 25.17 -8.27
C LEU A 726 -9.99 24.63 -9.56
N THR A 727 -9.46 23.53 -10.10
CA THR A 727 -9.90 22.91 -11.36
C THR A 727 -10.29 21.45 -11.16
N HIS A 728 -11.14 20.89 -12.03
CA HIS A 728 -11.40 19.45 -12.03
C HIS A 728 -10.16 18.67 -12.49
N ALA A 729 -9.89 17.52 -11.90
CA ALA A 729 -8.85 16.60 -12.33
C ALA A 729 -9.25 15.83 -13.61
N ASN A 730 -8.28 15.15 -14.24
CA ASN A 730 -8.46 14.47 -15.55
C ASN A 730 -9.48 13.31 -15.55
N VAL A 731 -10.00 12.92 -14.40
CA VAL A 731 -11.04 11.88 -14.29
C VAL A 731 -12.39 12.45 -14.77
N LYS A 732 -12.96 11.81 -15.80
CA LYS A 732 -14.27 12.16 -16.37
C LYS A 732 -15.36 11.26 -15.78
N ASP A 733 -15.73 11.55 -14.54
CA ASP A 733 -16.91 10.95 -13.93
C ASP A 733 -18.04 12.00 -13.90
N PRO A 734 -19.20 11.74 -14.53
CA PRO A 734 -20.31 12.69 -14.59
C PRO A 734 -20.89 13.04 -13.21
N ARG A 735 -20.70 12.20 -12.19
CA ARG A 735 -21.17 12.45 -10.81
C ARG A 735 -20.52 13.68 -10.18
N PHE A 736 -19.35 14.08 -10.68
CA PHE A 736 -18.52 15.15 -10.14
C PHE A 736 -18.50 16.41 -10.99
N ASP A 737 -19.41 16.53 -11.97
CA ASP A 737 -19.52 17.71 -12.82
C ASP A 737 -19.99 18.95 -12.06
N ARG A 738 -20.75 18.73 -10.98
CA ARG A 738 -21.27 19.77 -10.09
C ARG A 738 -20.97 19.46 -8.63
N MET A 739 -20.06 20.24 -8.06
CA MET A 739 -19.68 20.15 -6.66
C MET A 739 -20.09 21.41 -5.90
N PHE A 740 -20.51 21.23 -4.66
CA PHE A 740 -20.95 22.27 -3.76
C PHE A 740 -20.20 22.20 -2.43
N THR A 741 -20.16 23.32 -1.71
CA THR A 741 -19.62 23.44 -0.34
C THR A 741 -18.27 22.75 -0.17
N ILE A 742 -17.33 23.07 -1.05
CA ILE A 742 -16.00 22.46 -1.05
C ILE A 742 -15.21 23.08 0.11
N CYS A 743 -14.85 22.28 1.09
CA CYS A 743 -13.91 22.62 2.15
C CYS A 743 -12.54 22.07 1.80
N LEU A 744 -11.55 22.96 1.65
CA LEU A 744 -10.15 22.60 1.48
C LEU A 744 -9.44 22.71 2.83
N HIS A 745 -9.03 21.57 3.36
CA HIS A 745 -8.28 21.45 4.60
C HIS A 745 -6.79 21.23 4.30
N PHE A 746 -5.95 21.97 5.01
CA PHE A 746 -4.51 21.95 4.82
C PHE A 746 -3.84 21.45 6.10
N ASP A 747 -3.27 20.25 6.02
CA ASP A 747 -2.47 19.67 7.09
C ASP A 747 -0.99 20.00 6.84
N LEU A 748 -0.34 20.60 7.84
CA LEU A 748 1.10 20.85 7.81
C LEU A 748 1.86 19.57 8.22
N ASN A 749 2.86 19.18 7.42
CA ASN A 749 3.77 18.11 7.83
C ASN A 749 4.80 18.57 8.89
N ASP A 750 5.03 19.89 8.97
CA ASP A 750 6.14 20.49 9.70
C ASP A 750 5.65 21.61 10.63
N SER A 751 6.41 21.90 11.68
CA SER A 751 6.14 22.96 12.67
C SER A 751 6.67 24.35 12.28
N HIS A 752 7.12 24.54 11.03
CA HIS A 752 7.73 25.79 10.58
C HIS A 752 6.71 26.92 10.37
N TYR A 753 5.43 26.57 10.18
CA TYR A 753 4.32 27.50 9.94
C TYR A 753 3.23 27.31 11.00
N ALA A 754 2.45 28.36 11.25
CA ALA A 754 1.23 28.25 12.03
C ALA A 754 0.11 27.56 11.23
N ASP A 755 -0.84 26.97 11.95
CA ASP A 755 -1.97 26.24 11.36
C ASP A 755 -2.71 27.08 10.32
N VAL A 756 -2.99 26.45 9.18
CA VAL A 756 -3.67 27.06 8.04
C VAL A 756 -5.17 26.86 8.22
N ASN A 757 -5.92 27.95 8.12
CA ASN A 757 -7.38 27.88 8.17
C ASN A 757 -7.95 27.23 6.89
N ASP A 758 -9.05 26.50 7.08
CA ASP A 758 -9.82 25.92 5.99
C ASP A 758 -10.29 26.97 4.99
N ILE A 759 -10.24 26.62 3.70
CA ILE A 759 -10.73 27.47 2.62
C ILE A 759 -12.02 26.87 2.06
N TYR A 760 -13.10 27.65 2.14
CA TYR A 760 -14.41 27.25 1.64
C TYR A 760 -14.68 27.82 0.24
N VAL A 761 -14.96 26.94 -0.71
CA VAL A 761 -15.36 27.28 -2.07
C VAL A 761 -16.83 26.87 -2.27
N PRO A 762 -17.74 27.81 -2.57
CA PRO A 762 -19.18 27.52 -2.61
C PRO A 762 -19.59 26.50 -3.67
N CYS A 763 -19.02 26.59 -4.87
CA CYS A 763 -19.34 25.72 -5.99
C CYS A 763 -18.19 25.61 -7.00
N LEU A 764 -18.07 24.44 -7.62
CA LEU A 764 -17.18 24.17 -8.75
C LEU A 764 -17.99 23.46 -9.84
N PHE A 765 -17.98 24.04 -11.05
CA PHE A 765 -18.67 23.51 -12.22
C PHE A 765 -17.72 23.48 -13.41
N ARG A 766 -17.76 22.39 -14.20
CA ARG A 766 -16.94 22.28 -15.43
C ARG A 766 -17.24 23.37 -16.46
N ASP A 767 -18.48 23.87 -16.49
CA ASP A 767 -18.95 24.87 -17.46
C ASP A 767 -18.62 26.33 -17.09
N ARG A 768 -17.99 26.56 -15.93
CA ARG A 768 -17.68 27.92 -15.42
C ARG A 768 -16.18 28.13 -15.26
N LYS A 769 -15.78 29.41 -15.19
CA LYS A 769 -14.40 29.78 -14.86
C LYS A 769 -14.02 29.20 -13.49
N PRO A 770 -12.80 28.65 -13.34
CA PRO A 770 -12.36 28.06 -12.08
C PRO A 770 -12.28 29.14 -10.99
N PRO A 771 -12.74 28.84 -9.76
CA PRO A 771 -12.63 29.77 -8.65
C PRO A 771 -11.17 29.92 -8.20
N GLN A 772 -10.79 31.16 -7.88
CA GLN A 772 -9.47 31.50 -7.35
C GLN A 772 -9.46 31.36 -5.83
N VAL A 773 -8.43 30.72 -5.30
CA VAL A 773 -8.23 30.42 -3.89
C VAL A 773 -6.93 31.08 -3.41
N SER A 774 -6.99 31.82 -2.31
CA SER A 774 -5.83 32.46 -1.68
C SER A 774 -5.44 31.75 -0.38
N LEU A 775 -4.31 31.06 -0.39
CA LEU A 775 -3.71 30.40 0.76
C LEU A 775 -2.86 31.40 1.55
N LYS A 776 -3.16 31.58 2.84
CA LYS A 776 -2.41 32.47 3.74
C LYS A 776 -1.56 31.65 4.71
N LEU A 777 -0.26 31.85 4.67
CA LEU A 777 0.71 31.14 5.50
C LEU A 777 1.38 32.10 6.49
N LYS A 778 1.56 31.66 7.74
CA LYS A 778 2.28 32.41 8.78
C LYS A 778 3.52 31.64 9.21
N PRO A 779 4.71 31.93 8.67
CA PRO A 779 5.93 31.25 9.07
C PRO A 779 6.39 31.69 10.47
N TYR A 780 6.79 30.73 11.29
CA TYR A 780 7.69 30.95 12.42
C TYR A 780 9.15 30.89 11.96
N GLN A 781 9.43 29.99 11.03
CA GLN A 781 10.71 29.84 10.36
C GLN A 781 10.48 29.79 8.84
N PRO A 782 11.15 30.63 8.03
CA PRO A 782 10.90 30.75 6.59
C PRO A 782 11.60 29.64 5.78
N TYR A 783 11.29 28.38 6.09
CA TYR A 783 11.79 27.21 5.36
C TYR A 783 10.76 26.73 4.33
N PRO A 784 11.19 26.09 3.22
CA PRO A 784 10.26 25.44 2.31
C PRO A 784 9.48 24.33 3.03
N THR A 785 8.21 24.14 2.68
CA THR A 785 7.35 23.13 3.33
C THR A 785 6.37 22.50 2.34
N SER A 786 5.84 21.34 2.72
CA SER A 786 4.83 20.59 1.97
C SER A 786 3.53 20.52 2.79
N LEU A 787 2.44 21.00 2.19
CA LEU A 787 1.11 20.97 2.79
C LEU A 787 0.31 19.79 2.23
N GLN A 788 -0.14 18.89 3.09
CA GLN A 788 -1.09 17.86 2.69
C GLN A 788 -2.47 18.49 2.51
N LEU A 789 -3.08 18.24 1.36
CA LEU A 789 -4.35 18.84 1.00
C LEU A 789 -5.46 17.79 0.94
N ARG A 790 -6.54 18.06 1.67
CA ARG A 790 -7.75 17.25 1.68
C ARG A 790 -8.92 18.13 1.27
N ALA A 791 -9.80 17.60 0.43
CA ALA A 791 -11.06 18.27 0.11
C ALA A 791 -12.23 17.43 0.57
N ILE A 792 -13.20 18.09 1.20
CA ILE A 792 -14.52 17.55 1.48
C ILE A 792 -15.51 18.36 0.66
N PHE A 793 -16.36 17.71 -0.12
CA PHE A 793 -17.35 18.40 -0.95
C PHE A 793 -18.64 17.60 -1.05
N THR A 794 -19.72 18.27 -1.42
CA THR A 794 -21.03 17.64 -1.65
C THR A 794 -21.35 17.63 -3.13
N THR A 795 -21.90 16.52 -3.62
CA THR A 795 -22.39 16.42 -5.01
C THR A 795 -23.88 16.72 -5.10
N GLU A 796 -24.41 16.87 -6.31
CA GLU A 796 -25.86 17.06 -6.56
C GLU A 796 -26.72 15.94 -5.96
N ASP A 797 -26.15 14.76 -5.74
CA ASP A 797 -26.80 13.61 -5.11
C ASP A 797 -26.93 13.71 -3.58
N GLY A 798 -26.40 14.79 -2.97
CA GLY A 798 -26.45 15.04 -1.53
C GLY A 798 -25.45 14.23 -0.69
N LEU A 799 -24.54 13.49 -1.35
CA LEU A 799 -23.47 12.73 -0.69
C LEU A 799 -22.26 13.63 -0.41
N SER A 800 -21.66 13.46 0.77
CA SER A 800 -20.39 14.09 1.13
C SER A 800 -19.24 13.17 0.74
N TRP A 801 -18.29 13.71 -0.01
CA TRP A 801 -17.12 13.00 -0.50
C TRP A 801 -15.85 13.57 0.11
N HIS A 802 -14.90 12.70 0.39
CA HIS A 802 -13.53 13.04 0.75
C HIS A 802 -12.60 12.60 -0.38
N THR A 803 -11.81 13.55 -0.87
CA THR A 803 -10.71 13.28 -1.79
C THR A 803 -9.40 13.85 -1.24
N ARG A 804 -8.29 13.14 -1.49
CA ARG A 804 -6.94 13.62 -1.17
C ARG A 804 -6.32 14.19 -2.45
N LEU A 805 -5.84 15.42 -2.37
CA LEU A 805 -5.22 16.14 -3.48
C LEU A 805 -3.69 15.96 -3.44
N PRO A 806 -2.98 16.23 -4.54
CA PRO A 806 -1.52 16.32 -4.53
C PRO A 806 -1.06 17.37 -3.52
N ASP A 807 0.00 17.04 -2.78
CA ASP A 807 0.56 17.92 -1.75
C ASP A 807 1.04 19.24 -2.37
N VAL A 808 0.71 20.37 -1.71
CA VAL A 808 1.10 21.69 -2.16
C VAL A 808 2.50 21.99 -1.64
N GLN A 809 3.47 22.01 -2.55
CA GLN A 809 4.86 22.36 -2.26
C GLN A 809 5.03 23.88 -2.27
N VAL A 810 5.47 24.45 -1.14
CA VAL A 810 5.88 25.85 -1.02
C VAL A 810 7.38 25.93 -1.19
N SER A 811 7.82 26.39 -2.36
CA SER A 811 9.24 26.49 -2.67
C SER A 811 9.87 27.75 -2.04
N PHE A 812 11.18 27.70 -1.77
CA PHE A 812 11.91 28.80 -1.10
C PHE A 812 11.73 30.19 -1.75
N PRO A 813 11.73 30.35 -3.09
CA PRO A 813 11.54 31.66 -3.72
C PRO A 813 10.16 32.29 -3.52
N GLU A 814 9.16 31.49 -3.16
CA GLU A 814 7.78 31.91 -2.99
C GLU A 814 7.54 32.58 -1.64
N ILE A 815 8.50 32.44 -0.74
CA ILE A 815 8.52 33.02 0.60
C ILE A 815 9.07 34.47 0.54
N PHE A 816 9.72 34.85 -0.57
CA PHE A 816 10.35 36.17 -0.71
C PHE A 816 9.29 37.26 -0.84
N LEU A 817 9.39 38.27 0.02
CA LEU A 817 8.58 39.48 -0.05
C LEU A 817 9.48 40.71 -0.26
N PRO A 818 8.97 41.75 -0.95
CA PRO A 818 9.63 43.04 -0.97
C PRO A 818 9.59 43.66 0.44
N ILE A 819 10.48 44.62 0.69
CA ILE A 819 10.55 45.31 1.97
C ILE A 819 9.17 45.91 2.32
N PRO A 820 8.60 45.60 3.50
CA PRO A 820 7.32 46.15 3.92
C PRO A 820 7.53 47.62 4.30
N VAL A 821 7.19 48.54 3.38
CA VAL A 821 7.39 49.98 3.57
C VAL A 821 6.09 50.73 3.18
N PRO A 822 5.72 51.82 3.88
CA PRO A 822 4.56 52.63 3.49
C PRO A 822 4.65 53.14 2.04
N LEU A 823 3.49 53.25 1.38
CA LEU A 823 3.32 53.55 -0.06
C LEU A 823 3.91 54.91 -0.52
N SER A 824 4.44 55.74 0.39
CA SER A 824 4.93 57.11 0.14
C SER A 824 6.44 57.31 0.37
N THR A 825 7.24 56.25 0.34
CA THR A 825 8.63 56.29 0.82
C THR A 825 9.66 56.43 -0.32
N SER A 826 10.66 57.31 -0.15
CA SER A 826 11.70 57.57 -1.15
C SER A 826 12.66 56.37 -1.33
N HIS A 827 13.31 56.27 -2.50
CA HIS A 827 14.34 55.25 -2.75
C HIS A 827 15.53 55.36 -1.78
N GLU A 828 15.88 56.59 -1.39
CA GLU A 828 16.92 56.89 -0.40
C GLU A 828 16.67 56.18 0.93
N PHE A 829 15.42 56.11 1.39
CA PHE A 829 15.06 55.40 2.61
C PHE A 829 15.30 53.88 2.51
N LYS A 830 15.04 53.25 1.35
CA LYS A 830 15.28 51.82 1.15
C LYS A 830 16.79 51.51 1.13
N GLU A 831 17.59 52.42 0.57
CA GLU A 831 19.05 52.31 0.57
C GLU A 831 19.63 52.49 1.98
N ASP A 832 19.14 53.47 2.75
CA ASP A 832 19.55 53.67 4.15
C ASP A 832 19.23 52.44 5.01
N VAL A 833 18.05 51.83 4.83
CA VAL A 833 17.65 50.61 5.55
C VAL A 833 18.56 49.43 5.15
N PHE A 834 18.87 49.27 3.86
CA PHE A 834 19.79 48.23 3.40
C PHE A 834 21.18 48.40 4.02
N ASP A 835 21.76 49.60 3.93
CA ASP A 835 23.12 49.86 4.41
C ASP A 835 23.20 49.73 5.94
N HIS A 836 22.14 50.08 6.66
CA HIS A 836 22.07 49.87 8.09
C HIS A 836 22.03 48.38 8.48
N ILE A 837 21.15 47.59 7.87
CA ILE A 837 21.05 46.13 8.16
C ILE A 837 22.33 45.41 7.71
N TRP A 838 22.90 45.80 6.57
CA TRP A 838 24.18 45.29 6.10
C TRP A 838 25.33 45.55 7.08
N ASN A 839 25.44 46.79 7.59
CA ASN A 839 26.46 47.13 8.56
C ASN A 839 26.22 46.45 9.91
N ALA A 840 24.96 46.31 10.35
CA ALA A 840 24.61 45.60 11.58
C ALA A 840 24.94 44.11 11.52
N THR A 841 24.62 43.42 10.41
CA THR A 841 24.98 42.01 10.19
C THR A 841 26.49 41.81 10.02
N SER A 842 27.18 42.79 9.45
CA SER A 842 28.64 42.75 9.28
C SER A 842 29.43 43.10 10.56
N SER A 843 28.79 43.76 11.54
CA SER A 843 29.42 44.20 12.80
C SER A 843 28.90 43.52 14.07
N GLY A 844 27.82 42.74 13.97
CA GLY A 844 27.04 42.20 15.09
C GLY A 844 27.56 40.90 15.72
N ASP A 845 26.95 40.53 16.85
CA ASP A 845 27.25 39.33 17.65
C ASP A 845 27.06 38.01 16.85
N PRO A 846 27.98 37.03 16.96
CA PRO A 846 28.08 35.85 16.09
C PRO A 846 27.03 34.75 16.31
N SER A 847 25.96 34.98 17.09
CA SER A 847 25.05 33.89 17.46
C SER A 847 24.02 33.50 16.40
N THR A 848 23.63 34.43 15.51
CA THR A 848 22.58 34.15 14.50
C THR A 848 22.85 34.74 13.11
N SER A 849 23.52 35.88 13.00
CA SER A 849 23.85 36.52 11.71
C SER A 849 25.07 35.88 11.04
N ALA A 850 25.05 35.76 9.72
CA ALA A 850 26.15 35.20 8.95
C ALA A 850 26.34 35.93 7.61
N THR A 851 27.60 36.04 7.21
CA THR A 851 28.00 36.55 5.88
C THR A 851 28.58 35.42 5.05
N SER A 852 28.16 35.31 3.79
CA SER A 852 28.64 34.31 2.84
C SER A 852 28.99 34.97 1.50
N LEU A 853 29.79 34.27 0.69
CA LEU A 853 30.26 34.73 -0.60
C LEU A 853 29.98 33.65 -1.65
N PHE A 854 29.21 33.99 -2.67
CA PHE A 854 28.88 33.11 -3.78
C PHE A 854 29.43 33.70 -5.08
N CYS A 855 30.20 32.93 -5.83
CA CYS A 855 30.82 33.38 -7.08
C CYS A 855 30.45 32.45 -8.24
N PHE A 856 30.12 33.03 -9.40
CA PHE A 856 29.84 32.28 -10.63
C PHE A 856 30.38 33.01 -11.87
N LYS A 857 30.66 32.27 -12.94
CA LYS A 857 31.18 32.81 -14.21
C LYS A 857 30.02 33.11 -15.15
N THR A 858 29.99 34.29 -15.77
CA THR A 858 28.84 34.74 -16.59
C THR A 858 29.30 35.79 -17.61
N GLY A 859 28.71 35.80 -18.81
CA GLY A 859 28.93 36.86 -19.80
C GLY A 859 28.18 38.13 -19.42
N SER A 860 28.66 39.32 -19.82
CA SER A 860 28.06 40.61 -19.42
C SER A 860 26.54 40.71 -19.63
N ASP A 861 26.04 40.09 -20.70
CA ASP A 861 24.65 40.25 -21.14
C ASP A 861 23.70 39.33 -20.35
N THR A 862 24.19 38.18 -19.87
CA THR A 862 23.42 37.20 -19.08
C THR A 862 23.12 37.65 -17.64
N LEU A 863 23.89 38.59 -17.08
CA LEU A 863 23.63 39.11 -15.73
C LEU A 863 22.42 40.06 -15.71
N ALA A 864 22.24 40.87 -16.75
CA ALA A 864 21.10 41.77 -16.88
C ALA A 864 19.78 40.99 -16.98
N ASP A 865 19.76 39.92 -17.79
CA ASP A 865 18.61 39.01 -17.94
C ASP A 865 18.27 38.31 -16.62
N LEU A 866 19.28 37.88 -15.87
CA LEU A 866 19.10 37.23 -14.57
C LEU A 866 18.50 38.18 -13.52
N ILE A 867 18.97 39.43 -13.50
CA ILE A 867 18.42 40.48 -12.64
C ILE A 867 16.98 40.82 -13.04
N GLU A 868 16.71 40.96 -14.34
CA GLU A 868 15.36 41.25 -14.84
C GLU A 868 14.37 40.12 -14.54
N THR A 869 14.80 38.86 -14.64
CA THR A 869 13.92 37.70 -14.48
C THR A 869 13.64 37.36 -13.01
N HIS A 870 14.66 37.43 -12.13
CA HIS A 870 14.55 36.90 -10.76
C HIS A 870 14.62 37.96 -9.65
N PHE A 871 15.28 39.11 -9.88
CA PHE A 871 15.56 40.10 -8.82
C PHE A 871 14.83 41.44 -8.98
N LYS A 872 14.18 41.70 -10.12
CA LYS A 872 13.51 42.97 -10.47
C LYS A 872 12.53 43.48 -9.40
N GLY A 873 11.78 42.58 -8.77
CA GLY A 873 10.81 42.93 -7.71
C GLY A 873 11.43 43.31 -6.35
N TYR A 874 12.71 43.02 -6.15
CA TYR A 874 13.40 43.10 -4.85
C TYR A 874 14.62 44.04 -4.87
N LEU A 875 14.79 44.78 -5.97
CA LEU A 875 15.94 45.63 -6.25
C LEU A 875 15.78 47.01 -5.59
N ILE A 876 16.81 47.45 -4.85
CA ILE A 876 16.78 48.71 -4.10
C ILE A 876 17.42 49.85 -4.90
N THR A 877 18.59 49.59 -5.49
CA THR A 877 19.36 50.61 -6.21
C THR A 877 19.01 50.64 -7.68
N ARG A 878 18.40 51.74 -8.16
CA ARG A 878 18.23 52.02 -9.59
C ARG A 878 18.93 53.35 -9.92
N SER A 879 20.25 53.36 -9.81
CA SER A 879 21.05 54.56 -10.10
C SER A 879 21.69 54.45 -11.48
N GLN A 880 21.60 55.56 -12.23
CA GLN A 880 22.15 55.78 -13.57
C GLN A 880 23.66 56.07 -13.58
N ASP A 881 24.36 55.86 -12.46
CA ASP A 881 25.78 56.18 -12.31
C ASP A 881 26.68 54.94 -12.13
N LEU A 882 27.46 54.63 -13.18
CA LEU A 882 28.85 54.10 -13.24
C LEU A 882 29.44 53.16 -12.15
N SER A 883 28.64 52.52 -11.30
CA SER A 883 29.11 51.51 -10.35
C SER A 883 28.43 50.17 -10.65
N SER A 884 29.24 49.15 -10.92
CA SER A 884 28.84 47.78 -11.27
C SER A 884 28.32 46.97 -10.06
N VAL A 885 27.49 47.60 -9.22
CA VAL A 885 27.00 47.04 -7.95
C VAL A 885 25.47 47.08 -7.88
N TRP A 886 24.84 45.93 -7.72
CA TRP A 886 23.39 45.80 -7.50
C TRP A 886 23.09 45.36 -6.06
N LYS A 887 22.19 46.10 -5.39
CA LYS A 887 21.69 45.79 -4.05
C LYS A 887 20.29 45.18 -4.12
N VAL A 888 20.13 43.97 -3.61
CA VAL A 888 18.86 43.22 -3.56
C VAL A 888 18.57 42.81 -2.13
N LEU A 889 17.32 42.97 -1.67
CA LEU A 889 16.91 42.59 -0.33
C LEU A 889 15.64 41.77 -0.38
N PHE A 890 15.71 40.57 0.19
CA PHE A 890 14.55 39.73 0.44
C PHE A 890 14.11 39.88 1.89
N PHE A 891 12.85 40.24 2.08
CA PHE A 891 12.21 40.17 3.37
C PHE A 891 11.53 38.81 3.52
N LEU A 892 11.79 38.13 4.63
CA LEU A 892 11.24 36.83 5.00
C LEU A 892 10.49 36.98 6.33
N PRO A 893 9.15 36.83 6.33
CA PRO A 893 8.38 36.85 7.57
C PRO A 893 8.89 35.77 8.55
N PRO A 894 8.88 36.02 9.88
CA PRO A 894 8.33 37.20 10.55
C PRO A 894 9.26 38.42 10.63
N GLN A 895 10.59 38.24 10.70
CA GLN A 895 11.57 39.35 10.85
C GLN A 895 12.96 39.02 10.26
N PHE A 896 13.06 38.12 9.28
CA PHE A 896 14.35 37.72 8.71
C PHE A 896 14.65 38.48 7.42
N HIS A 897 15.92 38.82 7.21
CA HIS A 897 16.37 39.50 5.98
C HIS A 897 17.49 38.70 5.31
N ILE A 898 17.46 38.68 3.98
CA ILE A 898 18.58 38.22 3.15
C ILE A 898 18.99 39.39 2.27
N LEU A 899 20.23 39.84 2.42
CA LEU A 899 20.81 40.93 1.66
C LEU A 899 21.80 40.36 0.66
N LEU A 900 21.68 40.77 -0.59
CA LEU A 900 22.60 40.41 -1.66
C LEU A 900 23.23 41.67 -2.24
N MET A 901 24.56 41.68 -2.28
CA MET A 901 25.34 42.68 -3.00
C MET A 901 26.06 41.99 -4.14
N ILE A 902 25.59 42.24 -5.37
CA ILE A 902 26.09 41.65 -6.60
C ILE A 902 27.10 42.61 -7.22
N ARG A 903 28.31 42.14 -7.49
CA ARG A 903 29.39 42.90 -8.13
C ARG A 903 29.89 42.15 -9.37
N GLN A 904 30.05 42.87 -10.47
CA GLN A 904 30.69 42.32 -11.66
C GLN A 904 32.20 42.56 -11.59
N ALA A 905 32.99 41.48 -11.54
CA ALA A 905 34.44 41.48 -11.73
C ALA A 905 34.79 40.99 -13.16
N GLU A 906 36.06 41.14 -13.57
CA GLU A 906 36.51 40.94 -14.97
C GLU A 906 36.07 39.59 -15.58
N ASP A 907 36.15 38.49 -14.81
CA ASP A 907 35.81 37.12 -15.26
C ASP A 907 34.72 36.41 -14.41
N ALA A 908 34.16 37.08 -13.39
CA ALA A 908 33.23 36.46 -12.45
C ALA A 908 32.26 37.47 -11.82
N VAL A 909 31.06 37.00 -11.48
CA VAL A 909 30.09 37.75 -10.69
C VAL A 909 30.21 37.31 -9.23
N GLN A 910 30.47 38.26 -8.34
CA GLN A 910 30.56 38.05 -6.90
C GLN A 910 29.26 38.49 -6.24
N VAL A 911 28.57 37.56 -5.60
CA VAL A 911 27.37 37.81 -4.78
C VAL A 911 27.77 37.70 -3.32
N SER A 912 27.89 38.84 -2.65
CA SER A 912 28.08 38.88 -1.19
C SER A 912 26.71 38.77 -0.53
N ILE A 913 26.55 37.82 0.38
CA ILE A 913 25.29 37.48 1.04
C ILE A 913 25.43 37.83 2.52
N ALA A 914 24.46 38.56 3.08
CA ALA A 914 24.34 38.73 4.53
C ALA A 914 22.94 38.32 4.97
N THR A 915 22.84 37.52 6.04
CA THR A 915 21.56 37.07 6.60
C THR A 915 21.54 37.20 8.12
N ASP A 916 20.36 37.47 8.67
CA ASP A 916 20.15 37.52 10.13
C ASP A 916 20.01 36.11 10.76
N ASN A 917 19.84 35.08 9.92
CA ASN A 917 19.75 33.68 10.31
C ASN A 917 20.65 32.82 9.41
N TRP A 918 21.67 32.19 10.01
CA TRP A 918 22.64 31.34 9.32
C TRP A 918 22.04 30.04 8.77
N GLU A 919 20.96 29.51 9.38
CA GLU A 919 20.31 28.26 8.95
C GLU A 919 19.65 28.38 7.57
N LEU A 920 19.43 29.59 7.07
CA LEU A 920 18.91 29.85 5.72
C LEU A 920 19.98 29.72 4.62
N LEU A 921 21.27 29.78 4.96
CA LEU A 921 22.36 29.81 3.98
C LEU A 921 22.38 28.60 3.02
N PRO A 922 22.13 27.34 3.45
CA PRO A 922 22.05 26.21 2.54
C PRO A 922 20.94 26.37 1.49
N HIS A 923 19.76 26.88 1.89
CA HIS A 923 18.64 27.14 1.00
C HIS A 923 18.94 28.27 0.01
N VAL A 924 19.59 29.34 0.48
CA VAL A 924 20.04 30.45 -0.39
C VAL A 924 21.08 29.97 -1.41
N ASN A 925 22.03 29.14 -0.99
CA ASN A 925 23.05 28.59 -1.87
C ASN A 925 22.43 27.70 -2.96
N SER A 926 21.51 26.80 -2.57
CA SER A 926 20.75 25.96 -3.53
C SER A 926 19.93 26.79 -4.52
N TYR A 927 19.26 27.84 -4.03
CA TYR A 927 18.52 28.78 -4.89
C TYR A 927 19.42 29.48 -5.91
N LEU A 928 20.55 30.03 -5.47
CA LEU A 928 21.51 30.71 -6.36
C LEU A 928 22.14 29.73 -7.37
N GLN A 929 22.47 28.50 -6.96
CA GLN A 929 22.92 27.46 -7.87
C GLN A 929 21.86 27.16 -8.94
N ASN A 930 20.60 26.95 -8.56
CA ASN A 930 19.53 26.63 -9.50
C ASN A 930 19.32 27.70 -10.58
N ILE A 931 19.40 28.98 -10.21
CA ILE A 931 19.26 30.08 -11.17
C ILE A 931 20.51 30.23 -12.05
N THR A 932 21.71 29.97 -11.51
CA THR A 932 22.98 30.16 -12.23
C THR A 932 23.37 28.96 -13.11
N VAL A 933 22.80 27.77 -12.92
CA VAL A 933 23.02 26.58 -13.76
C VAL A 933 22.66 26.83 -15.23
N ASN A 934 21.63 27.66 -15.52
CA ASN A 934 21.27 28.02 -16.88
C ASN A 934 22.30 28.97 -17.54
N CYS A 935 23.04 29.77 -16.76
CA CYS A 935 24.11 30.63 -17.27
C CYS A 935 25.38 29.84 -17.65
N ASN A 936 25.61 28.67 -17.04
CA ASN A 936 26.78 27.82 -17.32
C ASN A 936 26.61 26.92 -18.56
N LYS A 937 25.39 26.73 -19.09
CA LYS A 937 25.12 25.82 -20.22
C LYS A 937 25.51 26.38 -21.60
N THR A 938 25.80 27.67 -21.72
CA THR A 938 26.17 28.30 -23.00
C THR A 938 27.61 28.05 -23.45
N MET A 939 28.42 27.26 -22.73
CA MET A 939 29.82 26.96 -23.10
C MET A 939 30.12 25.54 -23.63
N THR A 940 29.12 24.71 -23.94
CA THR A 940 29.35 23.40 -24.60
C THR A 940 28.56 23.25 -25.90
N GLY A 941 28.55 24.30 -26.71
CA GLY A 941 27.83 24.36 -27.99
C GLY A 941 28.61 25.05 -29.10
N LEU A 942 29.93 24.81 -29.21
CA LEU A 942 30.70 25.08 -30.42
C LEU A 942 31.30 23.78 -30.91
N THR A 943 30.44 22.95 -31.51
CA THR A 943 30.85 21.90 -32.43
C THR A 943 31.65 22.50 -33.57
N LEU A 944 32.87 21.99 -33.73
CA LEU A 944 33.68 22.11 -34.93
C LEU A 944 32.82 21.82 -36.17
N ASN A 945 32.72 22.80 -37.07
CA ASN A 945 32.44 22.54 -38.48
C ASN A 945 33.78 22.20 -39.16
N PRO A 946 33.97 20.98 -39.70
CA PRO A 946 35.11 20.66 -40.52
C PRO A 946 34.76 20.98 -41.97
N GLN A 947 35.17 22.15 -42.46
CA GLN A 947 35.27 22.44 -43.90
C GLN A 947 35.96 23.78 -44.11
N ASN A 948 37.27 23.75 -44.37
CA ASN A 948 37.96 24.51 -45.42
C ASN A 948 39.49 24.27 -45.33
N GLU A 949 39.95 23.48 -46.29
CA GLU A 949 41.23 23.53 -47.03
C GLU A 949 42.32 24.49 -46.54
N LEU A 950 43.42 23.94 -45.99
CA LEU A 950 44.74 23.77 -46.63
C LEU A 950 45.76 23.15 -45.65
#